data_AF-A0A972IG97-F1
#
_entry.id   AF-A0A972IG97-F1
#
_cell.length_a   1.000
_cell.length_b   1.000
_cell.length_c   1.000
_cell.angle_alpha   90.00
_cell.angle_beta   90.00
_cell.angle_gamma   90.00
#
_symmetry.space_group_name_H-M   'P 1'
#
loop_
_entity.id
_entity.type
_entity.pdbx_description
1 polymer ?
#
loop_
_entity_poly.entity_id
_entity_poly.type
_entity_poly.pdbx_seq_one_letter_code
_entity_poly.pdbx_strand_id
1 'polypeptide(L)'
;MIGRVLLAATTVAFAVNLAGAAEAGHAPGRTPAADRADDPAVVTDGPRAVHSSGRQIPVSATVDIVVVGGNEGGLAAAWKAAQAGSSVLVVGGQYFFSDEVAAKARYWLEPEESPRGEFSRALLADQAASLPMLSPARYKRKIEGLLLAAGVGFHFNSHPAGVVFDHAGRPCGVVAANKAGLQAVVAKVVIDATPTAAVARMAGARTTPWDVGEVTVSRTVYKQPIAGGRRIGDFSEYAISAPMPTGSWPERCRAEVLLREAYNQVQANRAHAHLMHIVEPVSIVSESQTPIATWPGAERLPLDACRPKGIADVLIVSQSAGVGRQIAERLTRPVYLADLGERIGAEAHRQAARRELSGPMRIGPAGLTEAAGLVENADVAEILTGHRRYRRIDLGTIRQEELAIPVWGRYDVVVVGGGTSGWPAALGAARRGARVLVVEMLGHLGGNRELGTPNYWKGYLHGINQLAWRGAQVFTELRLSGVDIWYNTLVCGAVKEGDRVAGVIVASPLGRGAVLSSVVIDASGDADLCAAAGAEYSFVNDGDLCIQEDSFRDLGLYGNVLPLDPADEHSLTMHHVLARKAGKQDLWDFYPMVGMRESRLIRGEHVIDVPDQIIGRTYRDLVSVAQSAYDPHGYHDSDAIYAGLMPPTKHETKAGFITYIPLRSLLPKGLEGIMVVGRSHSVTHDVQVTVRMNPDLMNEGYAAGCVAAEAVKTGQDLRGVDLGPVQDHLVEVGNISAADRRDKCVETPEPTDAELEEAAENLGGKLQLATLIRGGDRSIPHLRASFGAAPSLAKAKALCALGDQAAVEYLAAWLERQPLAGGQAYQWDAFLSVPEVDAVIWLLGAAGDRRAVPALVAKLDRCTTEAGHFSHIRAVTTALGRIGDPAAAPAIHRFLSRPGVAGHADAEGKTESLHSDSFVRSFVELHAAAALVRCGDREGLGARILSGYLDDWRGIFVRFAGHVLEKAVLLPVQPPPPVGSPCPSSPPVPKRELGNEAD
;
A
#
# COMPACT_ATOMS: atom_id res chain seq x y z
N MET A 1 13.95 34.15 30.49
CA MET A 1 15.37 33.90 30.85
C MET A 1 15.64 32.45 31.31
N ILE A 2 14.70 31.76 31.94
CA ILE A 2 14.86 30.34 32.37
C ILE A 2 14.95 29.35 31.18
N GLY A 3 14.34 29.64 30.03
CA GLY A 3 14.41 28.78 28.84
C GLY A 3 15.75 28.77 28.07
N ARG A 4 16.67 29.71 28.32
CA ARG A 4 18.01 29.71 27.70
C ARG A 4 19.05 28.93 28.51
N VAL A 5 18.80 28.71 29.80
CA VAL A 5 19.72 27.98 30.70
C VAL A 5 19.52 26.46 30.58
N LEU A 6 18.29 25.98 30.31
CA LEU A 6 18.05 24.56 30.03
C LEU A 6 18.65 24.11 28.69
N LEU A 7 18.65 24.97 27.66
CA LEU A 7 19.22 24.63 26.35
C LEU A 7 20.75 24.46 26.41
N ALA A 8 21.43 25.27 27.22
CA ALA A 8 22.88 25.17 27.42
C ALA A 8 23.27 23.92 28.25
N ALA A 9 22.51 23.58 29.29
CA ALA A 9 22.76 22.39 30.12
C ALA A 9 22.54 21.07 29.34
N THR A 10 21.55 21.03 28.43
CA THR A 10 21.28 19.86 27.58
C THR A 10 22.36 19.68 26.51
N THR A 11 22.92 20.79 25.99
CA THR A 11 23.99 20.74 24.97
C THR A 11 25.33 20.27 25.56
N VAL A 12 25.61 20.59 26.83
CA VAL A 12 26.84 20.14 27.52
C VAL A 12 26.73 18.67 27.95
N ALA A 13 25.56 18.20 28.39
CA ALA A 13 25.36 16.77 28.70
C ALA A 13 25.44 15.88 27.44
N PHE A 14 25.01 16.39 26.27
CA PHE A 14 25.11 15.69 24.98
C PHE A 14 26.56 15.59 24.47
N ALA A 15 27.37 16.63 24.68
CA ALA A 15 28.79 16.62 24.33
C ALA A 15 29.63 15.70 25.23
N VAL A 16 29.26 15.54 26.50
CA VAL A 16 29.96 14.66 27.45
C VAL A 16 29.68 13.17 27.18
N ASN A 17 28.47 12.81 26.70
CA ASN A 17 28.17 11.43 26.29
C ASN A 17 28.82 11.02 24.95
N LEU A 18 29.01 11.96 24.02
CA LEU A 18 29.76 11.70 22.77
C LEU A 18 31.27 11.54 23.02
N ALA A 19 31.83 12.21 24.03
CA ALA A 19 33.23 12.05 24.41
C ALA A 19 33.48 10.73 25.17
N GLY A 20 32.54 10.27 26.00
CA GLY A 20 32.66 9.01 26.73
C GLY A 20 32.59 7.76 25.84
N ALA A 21 31.86 7.81 24.73
CA ALA A 21 31.82 6.72 23.74
C ALA A 21 33.09 6.66 22.85
N ALA A 22 33.88 7.74 22.81
CA ALA A 22 35.13 7.79 22.05
C ALA A 22 36.33 7.17 22.80
N GLU A 23 36.24 6.96 24.13
CA GLU A 23 37.34 6.41 24.94
C GLU A 23 37.21 4.90 25.25
N ALA A 24 36.10 4.25 24.87
CA ALA A 24 36.00 2.80 24.89
C ALA A 24 36.58 2.23 23.58
N GLY A 25 37.84 1.78 23.64
CA GLY A 25 38.64 1.34 22.49
C GLY A 25 37.93 0.36 21.54
N HIS A 26 37.36 0.90 20.48
CA HIS A 26 37.31 0.27 19.16
C HIS A 26 38.13 1.15 18.23
N ALA A 27 39.28 0.61 17.79
CA ALA A 27 40.09 1.27 16.77
C ALA A 27 39.21 1.62 15.56
N PRO A 28 39.31 2.82 14.96
CA PRO A 28 38.59 3.18 13.75
C PRO A 28 39.24 2.45 12.57
N GLY A 29 38.99 1.16 12.47
CA GLY A 29 39.43 0.30 11.37
C GLY A 29 38.46 0.38 10.21
N ARG A 30 38.41 1.53 9.51
CA ARG A 30 38.17 1.68 8.06
C ARG A 30 37.88 3.14 7.71
N THR A 31 38.68 3.69 6.81
CA THR A 31 38.49 4.97 6.12
C THR A 31 37.16 4.99 5.34
N PRO A 32 36.49 6.15 5.22
CA PRO A 32 35.18 6.27 4.58
C PRO A 32 35.29 6.20 3.06
N ALA A 33 34.43 5.37 2.44
CA ALA A 33 33.89 5.38 1.06
C ALA A 33 34.80 5.59 -0.18
N ALA A 34 36.00 6.14 -0.07
CA ALA A 34 36.91 6.39 -1.19
C ALA A 34 37.66 5.13 -1.63
N ASP A 35 37.93 4.19 -0.70
CA ASP A 35 38.62 2.91 -1.01
C ASP A 35 37.69 1.81 -1.55
N ARG A 36 36.44 2.15 -1.92
CA ARG A 36 35.55 1.25 -2.68
C ARG A 36 35.35 1.69 -4.13
N ALA A 37 36.22 2.58 -4.64
CA ALA A 37 36.32 2.84 -6.08
C ALA A 37 36.76 1.60 -6.89
N ASP A 38 37.30 0.59 -6.21
CA ASP A 38 37.77 -0.68 -6.80
C ASP A 38 36.84 -1.89 -6.54
N ASP A 39 35.52 -1.68 -6.30
CA ASP A 39 34.54 -2.78 -6.48
C ASP A 39 33.65 -2.55 -7.73
N PRO A 40 34.22 -2.54 -8.96
CA PRO A 40 33.44 -2.69 -10.19
C PRO A 40 33.00 -4.15 -10.43
N ALA A 41 33.14 -5.05 -9.45
CA ALA A 41 32.63 -6.39 -9.60
C ALA A 41 31.12 -6.40 -9.34
N VAL A 42 30.35 -6.40 -10.42
CA VAL A 42 29.40 -7.51 -10.57
C VAL A 42 30.18 -8.74 -10.11
N VAL A 43 29.85 -9.34 -8.97
CA VAL A 43 30.48 -10.57 -8.52
C VAL A 43 30.42 -11.53 -9.71
N THR A 44 31.53 -11.66 -10.44
CA THR A 44 31.57 -12.41 -11.70
C THR A 44 31.55 -13.91 -11.43
N ASP A 45 31.88 -14.29 -10.19
CA ASP A 45 31.82 -15.64 -9.65
C ASP A 45 30.49 -15.84 -8.93
N GLY A 46 29.46 -16.16 -9.70
CA GLY A 46 28.16 -16.52 -9.14
C GLY A 46 27.04 -16.55 -10.18
N PRO A 47 25.87 -17.08 -9.81
CA PRO A 47 24.73 -17.10 -10.70
C PRO A 47 24.30 -15.69 -11.09
N ARG A 48 23.99 -15.53 -12.39
CA ARG A 48 23.72 -14.26 -13.09
C ARG A 48 22.23 -13.97 -13.24
N ALA A 49 21.37 -14.97 -12.99
CA ALA A 49 19.93 -14.82 -13.07
C ALA A 49 19.20 -15.68 -12.04
N VAL A 50 17.99 -15.27 -11.70
CA VAL A 50 17.03 -16.04 -10.91
C VAL A 50 16.00 -16.65 -11.87
N HIS A 51 15.72 -17.94 -11.69
CA HIS A 51 14.68 -18.62 -12.44
C HIS A 51 13.31 -18.05 -12.04
N SER A 52 12.45 -17.79 -13.02
CA SER A 52 11.05 -17.41 -12.81
C SER A 52 10.17 -18.39 -13.57
N SER A 53 9.56 -19.30 -12.81
CA SER A 53 8.67 -20.32 -13.34
C SER A 53 7.50 -19.73 -14.11
N GLY A 54 6.99 -20.52 -15.04
CA GLY A 54 5.80 -20.18 -15.79
C GLY A 54 4.60 -19.92 -14.87
N ARG A 55 3.90 -18.80 -15.11
CA ARG A 55 2.69 -18.39 -14.37
C ARG A 55 1.60 -17.81 -15.27
N GLN A 56 0.43 -17.56 -14.69
CA GLN A 56 -0.70 -16.84 -15.32
C GLN A 56 -0.74 -15.41 -14.79
N ILE A 57 -0.71 -14.43 -15.68
CA ILE A 57 -0.75 -13.01 -15.32
C ILE A 57 -2.16 -12.46 -15.57
N PRO A 58 -2.83 -11.87 -14.56
CA PRO A 58 -4.18 -11.33 -14.73
C PRO A 58 -4.19 -10.15 -15.71
N VAL A 59 -5.21 -10.10 -16.56
CA VAL A 59 -5.43 -8.97 -17.48
C VAL A 59 -6.22 -7.88 -16.75
N SER A 60 -5.66 -6.67 -16.66
CA SER A 60 -6.33 -5.52 -16.02
C SER A 60 -7.13 -4.68 -17.01
N ALA A 61 -6.72 -4.66 -18.28
CA ALA A 61 -7.40 -3.92 -19.33
C ALA A 61 -7.11 -4.48 -20.73
N THR A 62 -8.08 -4.31 -21.64
CA THR A 62 -7.90 -4.44 -23.09
C THR A 62 -8.29 -3.12 -23.74
N VAL A 63 -7.36 -2.51 -24.48
CA VAL A 63 -7.51 -1.19 -25.10
C VAL A 63 -6.95 -1.19 -26.53
N ASP A 64 -7.21 -0.14 -27.30
CA ASP A 64 -6.56 0.04 -28.60
C ASP A 64 -5.10 0.43 -28.41
N ILE A 65 -4.82 1.32 -27.46
CA ILE A 65 -3.48 1.88 -27.24
C ILE A 65 -3.17 1.93 -25.74
N VAL A 66 -1.99 1.42 -25.36
CA VAL A 66 -1.44 1.64 -24.02
C VAL A 66 -0.27 2.62 -24.11
N VAL A 67 -0.26 3.63 -23.25
CA VAL A 67 0.86 4.57 -23.09
C VAL A 67 1.56 4.27 -21.77
N VAL A 68 2.87 4.05 -21.80
CA VAL A 68 3.67 3.71 -20.62
C VAL A 68 4.64 4.83 -20.32
N GLY A 69 4.47 5.51 -19.18
CA GLY A 69 5.18 6.74 -18.82
C GLY A 69 4.27 7.96 -18.81
N GLY A 70 4.56 8.90 -17.90
CA GLY A 70 3.70 10.06 -17.60
C GLY A 70 4.24 11.38 -18.15
N ASN A 71 5.14 11.34 -19.14
CA ASN A 71 5.69 12.54 -19.76
C ASN A 71 4.68 13.24 -20.69
N GLU A 72 4.92 14.51 -20.99
CA GLU A 72 4.02 15.41 -21.70
C GLU A 72 3.71 14.93 -23.12
N GLY A 73 4.63 14.23 -23.77
CA GLY A 73 4.41 13.61 -25.08
C GLY A 73 3.53 12.37 -25.03
N GLY A 74 3.73 11.51 -24.03
CA GLY A 74 2.85 10.36 -23.78
C GLY A 74 1.42 10.81 -23.48
N LEU A 75 1.27 11.82 -22.61
CA LEU A 75 -0.04 12.38 -22.24
C LEU A 75 -0.74 13.03 -23.45
N ALA A 76 0.00 13.81 -24.25
CA ALA A 76 -0.53 14.40 -25.48
C ALA A 76 -0.92 13.35 -26.53
N ALA A 77 -0.11 12.28 -26.66
CA ALA A 77 -0.40 11.16 -27.55
C ALA A 77 -1.67 10.42 -27.13
N ALA A 78 -1.83 10.15 -25.83
CA ALA A 78 -3.02 9.52 -25.27
C ALA A 78 -4.27 10.36 -25.53
N TRP A 79 -4.20 11.66 -25.22
CA TRP A 79 -5.28 12.61 -25.44
C TRP A 79 -5.69 12.68 -26.91
N LYS A 80 -4.71 12.81 -27.83
CA LYS A 80 -4.98 12.93 -29.26
C LYS A 80 -5.59 11.65 -29.85
N ALA A 81 -5.08 10.49 -29.45
CA ALA A 81 -5.62 9.22 -29.93
C ALA A 81 -7.04 8.95 -29.41
N ALA A 82 -7.31 9.29 -28.14
CA ALA A 82 -8.65 9.14 -27.58
C ALA A 82 -9.67 10.07 -28.26
N GLN A 83 -9.30 11.32 -28.56
CA GLN A 83 -10.15 12.22 -29.36
C GLN A 83 -10.44 11.69 -30.77
N ALA A 84 -9.51 10.91 -31.34
CA ALA A 84 -9.71 10.25 -32.62
C ALA A 84 -10.57 8.98 -32.52
N GLY A 85 -10.98 8.57 -31.32
CA GLY A 85 -11.89 7.44 -31.07
C GLY A 85 -11.21 6.15 -30.59
N SER A 86 -9.92 6.16 -30.28
CA SER A 86 -9.24 5.01 -29.67
C SER A 86 -9.58 4.88 -28.18
N SER A 87 -9.76 3.65 -27.70
CA SER A 87 -9.68 3.36 -26.26
C SER A 87 -8.22 3.42 -25.80
N VAL A 88 -7.92 4.19 -24.74
CA VAL A 88 -6.54 4.44 -24.29
C VAL A 88 -6.40 4.27 -22.78
N LEU A 89 -5.34 3.58 -22.37
CA LEU A 89 -4.90 3.51 -20.96
C LEU A 89 -3.48 4.09 -20.82
N VAL A 90 -3.28 4.98 -19.85
CA VAL A 90 -1.93 5.46 -19.45
C VAL A 90 -1.48 4.74 -18.18
N VAL A 91 -0.28 4.18 -18.20
CA VAL A 91 0.38 3.52 -17.06
C VAL A 91 1.54 4.42 -16.61
N GLY A 92 1.41 5.06 -15.47
CA GLY A 92 2.40 5.98 -14.91
C GLY A 92 3.05 5.43 -13.65
N GLY A 93 4.38 5.58 -13.52
CA GLY A 93 5.13 5.12 -12.34
C GLY A 93 5.01 6.03 -11.11
N GLN A 94 4.45 7.22 -11.26
CA GLN A 94 4.32 8.22 -10.19
C GLN A 94 2.85 8.35 -9.72
N TYR A 95 2.62 8.94 -8.55
CA TYR A 95 1.28 9.29 -8.01
C TYR A 95 0.64 10.54 -8.65
N PHE A 96 1.26 11.05 -9.70
CA PHE A 96 0.83 12.23 -10.44
C PHE A 96 1.41 12.15 -11.86
N PHE A 97 0.83 12.92 -12.77
CA PHE A 97 1.34 13.06 -14.13
C PHE A 97 2.36 14.19 -14.26
N SER A 98 3.13 14.12 -15.36
CA SER A 98 4.23 15.01 -15.75
C SER A 98 5.59 14.60 -15.18
N ASP A 99 6.31 13.83 -16.00
CA ASP A 99 7.70 13.47 -15.75
C ASP A 99 8.66 14.63 -16.07
N GLU A 100 8.29 15.59 -16.95
CA GLU A 100 9.19 16.69 -17.36
C GLU A 100 9.02 17.97 -16.53
N VAL A 101 7.80 18.32 -16.15
CA VAL A 101 7.51 19.54 -15.37
C VAL A 101 7.37 19.22 -13.88
N ALA A 102 6.46 18.33 -13.52
CA ALA A 102 6.13 18.09 -12.12
C ALA A 102 7.22 17.30 -11.39
N ALA A 103 7.68 16.18 -11.97
CA ALA A 103 8.67 15.32 -11.34
C ALA A 103 10.07 15.94 -11.27
N LYS A 104 10.46 16.77 -12.25
CA LYS A 104 11.76 17.48 -12.30
C LYS A 104 11.71 18.87 -11.66
N ALA A 105 10.53 19.35 -11.25
CA ALA A 105 10.27 20.69 -10.71
C ALA A 105 10.61 21.86 -11.65
N ARG A 106 10.37 21.71 -12.96
CA ARG A 106 10.65 22.71 -14.02
C ARG A 106 9.36 23.35 -14.55
N TYR A 107 8.83 24.36 -13.85
CA TYR A 107 7.50 24.95 -14.10
C TYR A 107 7.46 26.17 -15.06
N TRP A 108 8.54 26.44 -15.80
CA TRP A 108 8.61 27.57 -16.74
C TRP A 108 8.79 27.10 -18.19
N LEU A 109 8.56 28.03 -19.11
CA LEU A 109 8.90 27.89 -20.52
C LEU A 109 10.09 28.80 -20.86
N GLU A 110 10.95 28.35 -21.77
CA GLU A 110 11.98 29.22 -22.34
C GLU A 110 11.37 30.23 -23.34
N PRO A 111 12.02 31.37 -23.63
CA PRO A 111 11.48 32.39 -24.55
C PRO A 111 11.12 31.86 -25.95
N GLU A 112 11.84 30.85 -26.44
CA GLU A 112 11.62 30.18 -27.73
C GLU A 112 10.57 29.05 -27.68
N GLU A 113 10.05 28.72 -26.49
CA GLU A 113 9.02 27.71 -26.30
C GLU A 113 7.64 28.36 -26.43
N SER A 114 6.83 27.85 -27.36
CA SER A 114 5.47 28.35 -27.57
C SER A 114 4.58 27.17 -27.94
N PRO A 115 3.43 26.97 -27.25
CA PRO A 115 2.56 25.83 -27.52
C PRO A 115 1.97 25.91 -28.93
N ARG A 116 2.26 24.92 -29.78
CA ARG A 116 1.73 24.84 -31.14
C ARG A 116 0.65 23.76 -31.28
N GLY A 117 0.81 22.64 -30.58
CA GLY A 117 -0.17 21.56 -30.50
C GLY A 117 -1.49 21.99 -29.86
N GLU A 118 -2.55 21.24 -30.10
CA GLU A 118 -3.86 21.46 -29.47
C GLU A 118 -3.81 21.15 -27.97
N PHE A 119 -3.16 20.06 -27.57
CA PHE A 119 -2.98 19.65 -26.19
C PHE A 119 -2.11 20.64 -25.42
N SER A 120 -0.94 21.01 -25.98
CA SER A 120 -0.02 21.95 -25.30
C SER A 120 -0.67 23.34 -25.14
N ARG A 121 -1.44 23.81 -26.13
CA ARG A 121 -2.25 25.02 -26.02
C ARG A 121 -3.33 24.88 -24.97
N ALA A 122 -4.07 23.77 -24.96
CA ALA A 122 -5.11 23.53 -23.97
C ALA A 122 -4.53 23.51 -22.55
N LEU A 123 -3.46 22.74 -22.32
CA LEU A 123 -2.76 22.61 -21.05
C LEU A 123 -2.24 23.96 -20.53
N LEU A 124 -1.69 24.80 -21.41
CA LEU A 124 -1.07 26.06 -21.03
C LEU A 124 -1.97 27.29 -21.23
N ALA A 125 -3.22 27.13 -21.65
CA ALA A 125 -4.16 28.25 -21.93
C ALA A 125 -4.34 29.25 -20.77
N ASP A 126 -4.08 28.80 -19.54
CA ASP A 126 -4.26 29.56 -18.30
C ASP A 126 -3.01 30.38 -17.93
N GLN A 127 -1.89 30.14 -18.61
CA GLN A 127 -0.63 30.82 -18.40
C GLN A 127 -0.69 32.18 -19.12
N ALA A 128 -1.37 33.15 -18.48
CA ALA A 128 -1.46 34.52 -18.97
C ALA A 128 -0.08 35.21 -18.92
N ALA A 129 0.11 36.26 -19.74
CA ALA A 129 1.31 37.10 -19.67
C ALA A 129 1.57 37.71 -18.26
N SER A 130 0.55 37.78 -17.40
CA SER A 130 0.61 38.27 -16.02
C SER A 130 0.84 37.18 -14.95
N LEU A 131 0.74 35.89 -15.31
CA LEU A 131 1.02 34.75 -14.44
C LEU A 131 2.08 33.87 -15.13
N PRO A 132 3.37 34.22 -15.03
CA PRO A 132 4.43 33.56 -15.80
C PRO A 132 4.62 32.07 -15.44
N MET A 133 3.96 31.55 -14.40
CA MET A 133 4.15 30.19 -13.89
C MET A 133 2.85 29.59 -13.32
N LEU A 134 2.53 28.35 -13.70
CA LEU A 134 1.43 27.57 -13.13
C LEU A 134 1.88 26.85 -11.85
N SER A 135 1.03 26.80 -10.83
CA SER A 135 1.29 25.98 -9.64
C SER A 135 1.26 24.48 -9.98
N PRO A 136 2.05 23.63 -9.27
CA PRO A 136 2.06 22.19 -9.48
C PRO A 136 0.66 21.57 -9.44
N ALA A 137 -0.15 21.93 -8.44
CA ALA A 137 -1.53 21.43 -8.28
C ALA A 137 -2.38 21.75 -9.51
N ARG A 138 -2.35 23.01 -9.95
CA ARG A 138 -3.12 23.48 -11.11
C ARG A 138 -2.69 22.78 -12.39
N TYR A 139 -1.38 22.60 -12.57
CA TYR A 139 -0.81 21.93 -13.74
C TYR A 139 -1.26 20.47 -13.82
N LYS A 140 -1.08 19.71 -12.72
CA LYS A 140 -1.49 18.30 -12.63
C LYS A 140 -3.00 18.13 -12.81
N ARG A 141 -3.82 18.96 -12.14
CA ARG A 141 -5.29 18.93 -12.28
C ARG A 141 -5.73 19.16 -13.72
N LYS A 142 -5.04 20.05 -14.44
CA LYS A 142 -5.39 20.37 -15.82
C LYS A 142 -5.07 19.23 -16.77
N ILE A 143 -3.94 18.53 -16.58
CA ILE A 143 -3.63 17.30 -17.30
C ILE A 143 -4.75 16.26 -17.07
N GLU A 144 -5.06 15.98 -15.81
CA GLU A 144 -6.08 14.98 -15.46
C GLU A 144 -7.45 15.32 -16.05
N GLY A 145 -7.86 16.59 -15.95
CA GLY A 145 -9.11 17.06 -16.55
C GLY A 145 -9.15 16.89 -18.07
N LEU A 146 -8.05 17.18 -18.77
CA LEU A 146 -7.96 16.98 -20.23
C LEU A 146 -8.07 15.50 -20.61
N LEU A 147 -7.37 14.62 -19.89
CA LEU A 147 -7.38 13.18 -20.14
C LEU A 147 -8.75 12.56 -19.86
N LEU A 148 -9.35 12.86 -18.71
CA LEU A 148 -10.68 12.36 -18.35
C LEU A 148 -11.75 12.86 -19.33
N ALA A 149 -11.70 14.12 -19.74
CA ALA A 149 -12.64 14.67 -20.73
C ALA A 149 -12.51 14.01 -22.11
N ALA A 150 -11.33 13.46 -22.45
CA ALA A 150 -11.10 12.70 -23.66
C ALA A 150 -11.45 11.20 -23.51
N GLY A 151 -11.84 10.73 -22.33
CA GLY A 151 -12.12 9.31 -22.06
C GLY A 151 -10.87 8.44 -21.87
N VAL A 152 -9.71 9.04 -21.56
CA VAL A 152 -8.47 8.31 -21.29
C VAL A 152 -8.50 7.77 -19.86
N GLY A 153 -8.38 6.45 -19.71
CA GLY A 153 -8.16 5.81 -18.41
C GLY A 153 -6.70 5.88 -18.00
N PHE A 154 -6.41 5.78 -16.71
CA PHE A 154 -5.02 5.71 -16.25
C PHE A 154 -4.82 5.07 -14.87
N HIS A 155 -3.59 4.60 -14.65
CA HIS A 155 -3.10 4.04 -13.39
C HIS A 155 -1.81 4.71 -12.96
N PHE A 156 -1.77 5.13 -11.70
CA PHE A 156 -0.55 5.57 -11.03
C PHE A 156 0.24 4.39 -10.46
N ASN A 157 1.43 4.70 -9.93
CA ASN A 157 2.26 3.77 -9.17
C ASN A 157 2.55 2.43 -9.88
N SER A 158 2.63 2.46 -11.22
CA SER A 158 2.72 1.26 -12.05
C SER A 158 3.94 1.32 -12.96
N HIS A 159 4.87 0.39 -12.76
CA HIS A 159 6.14 0.30 -13.50
C HIS A 159 6.09 -0.79 -14.57
N PRO A 160 6.72 -0.59 -15.74
CA PRO A 160 6.81 -1.63 -16.76
C PRO A 160 7.65 -2.82 -16.28
N ALA A 161 7.10 -4.02 -16.43
CA ALA A 161 7.61 -5.29 -15.92
C ALA A 161 7.74 -6.39 -16.98
N GLY A 162 7.24 -6.15 -18.20
CA GLY A 162 7.32 -7.10 -19.31
C GLY A 162 6.52 -6.62 -20.51
N VAL A 163 6.52 -7.41 -21.58
CA VAL A 163 5.82 -7.10 -22.84
C VAL A 163 4.92 -8.28 -23.21
N VAL A 164 3.70 -7.97 -23.65
CA VAL A 164 2.76 -8.96 -24.17
C VAL A 164 2.96 -9.07 -25.68
N PHE A 165 3.00 -10.27 -26.21
CA PHE A 165 3.18 -10.55 -27.63
C PHE A 165 2.00 -11.33 -28.20
N ASP A 166 1.62 -11.01 -29.43
CA ASP A 166 0.62 -11.76 -30.18
C ASP A 166 1.21 -13.08 -30.71
N HIS A 167 0.36 -13.91 -31.32
CA HIS A 167 0.77 -15.19 -31.91
C HIS A 167 1.83 -15.05 -33.03
N ALA A 168 1.95 -13.86 -33.63
CA ALA A 168 2.94 -13.56 -34.67
C ALA A 168 4.25 -12.99 -34.09
N GLY A 169 4.36 -12.89 -32.75
CA GLY A 169 5.55 -12.37 -32.07
C GLY A 169 5.67 -10.85 -32.11
N ARG A 170 4.59 -10.11 -32.40
CA ARG A 170 4.59 -8.64 -32.34
C ARG A 170 4.11 -8.16 -30.97
N PRO A 171 4.73 -7.13 -30.38
CA PRO A 171 4.23 -6.49 -29.16
C PRO A 171 2.75 -6.11 -29.30
N CYS A 172 1.94 -6.44 -28.30
CA CYS A 172 0.51 -6.14 -28.22
C CYS A 172 0.06 -5.84 -26.78
N GLY A 173 0.94 -5.21 -26.00
CA GLY A 173 0.65 -4.86 -24.63
C GLY A 173 1.88 -4.81 -23.74
N VAL A 174 1.65 -4.54 -22.46
CA VAL A 174 2.68 -4.41 -21.43
C VAL A 174 2.24 -5.18 -20.19
N VAL A 175 3.21 -5.73 -19.46
CA VAL A 175 3.00 -6.17 -18.08
C VAL A 175 3.43 -5.02 -17.17
N ALA A 176 2.57 -4.59 -16.27
CA ALA A 176 2.86 -3.60 -15.25
C ALA A 176 3.01 -4.27 -13.88
N ALA A 177 3.95 -3.78 -13.08
CA ALA A 177 4.13 -4.10 -11.67
C ALA A 177 3.67 -2.91 -10.83
N ASN A 178 2.88 -3.18 -9.81
CA ASN A 178 2.37 -2.21 -8.84
C ASN A 178 2.10 -2.90 -7.49
N LYS A 179 1.47 -2.21 -6.51
CA LYS A 179 1.22 -2.79 -5.18
C LYS A 179 0.19 -3.92 -5.19
N ALA A 180 -0.53 -4.07 -6.28
CA ALA A 180 -1.43 -5.19 -6.49
C ALA A 180 -0.78 -6.38 -7.21
N GLY A 181 0.51 -6.30 -7.51
CA GLY A 181 1.27 -7.34 -8.18
C GLY A 181 1.44 -7.13 -9.69
N LEU A 182 1.66 -8.23 -10.41
CA LEU A 182 1.83 -8.19 -11.87
C LEU A 182 0.49 -8.24 -12.60
N GLN A 183 0.34 -7.39 -13.61
CA GLN A 183 -0.88 -7.32 -14.42
C GLN A 183 -0.56 -7.04 -15.88
N ALA A 184 -1.31 -7.65 -16.79
CA ALA A 184 -1.18 -7.40 -18.21
C ALA A 184 -2.21 -6.38 -18.69
N VAL A 185 -1.76 -5.44 -19.52
CA VAL A 185 -2.62 -4.58 -20.35
C VAL A 185 -2.45 -5.02 -21.78
N VAL A 186 -3.54 -5.49 -22.40
CA VAL A 186 -3.58 -5.85 -23.82
C VAL A 186 -3.87 -4.61 -24.64
N ALA A 187 -3.06 -4.37 -25.69
CA ALA A 187 -3.20 -3.22 -26.57
C ALA A 187 -2.82 -3.54 -28.02
N LYS A 188 -3.43 -2.88 -28.99
CA LYS A 188 -3.03 -2.99 -30.40
C LYS A 188 -1.76 -2.22 -30.71
N VAL A 189 -1.46 -1.16 -29.98
CA VAL A 189 -0.23 -0.35 -30.13
C VAL A 189 0.28 0.05 -28.76
N VAL A 190 1.60 0.05 -28.59
CA VAL A 190 2.27 0.49 -27.36
C VAL A 190 3.01 1.80 -27.63
N ILE A 191 2.75 2.82 -26.81
CA ILE A 191 3.53 4.06 -26.80
C ILE A 191 4.42 4.03 -25.56
N ASP A 192 5.73 3.97 -25.77
CA ASP A 192 6.74 4.06 -24.73
C ASP A 192 7.14 5.52 -24.51
N ALA A 193 6.56 6.11 -23.46
CA ALA A 193 6.85 7.44 -22.97
C ALA A 193 7.77 7.40 -21.73
N THR A 194 8.41 6.26 -21.44
CA THR A 194 9.37 6.19 -20.33
C THR A 194 10.67 6.93 -20.70
N PRO A 195 11.36 7.56 -19.73
CA PRO A 195 12.57 8.34 -20.02
C PRO A 195 13.72 7.51 -20.60
N THR A 196 13.68 6.21 -20.42
CA THR A 196 14.70 5.21 -20.78
C THR A 196 14.27 4.31 -21.93
N ALA A 197 13.04 4.46 -22.46
CA ALA A 197 12.43 3.52 -23.40
C ALA A 197 12.43 2.07 -22.88
N ALA A 198 12.04 1.89 -21.60
CA ALA A 198 12.06 0.62 -20.88
C ALA A 198 11.25 -0.48 -21.59
N VAL A 199 10.08 -0.15 -22.15
CA VAL A 199 9.21 -1.12 -22.82
C VAL A 199 9.83 -1.55 -24.14
N ALA A 200 10.36 -0.61 -24.93
CA ALA A 200 11.07 -0.93 -26.16
C ALA A 200 12.30 -1.81 -25.89
N ARG A 201 13.08 -1.52 -24.83
CA ARG A 201 14.23 -2.34 -24.42
C ARG A 201 13.80 -3.76 -24.02
N MET A 202 12.75 -3.90 -23.21
CA MET A 202 12.19 -5.22 -22.86
C MET A 202 11.61 -5.98 -24.06
N ALA A 203 11.17 -5.26 -25.10
CA ALA A 203 10.77 -5.86 -26.38
C ALA A 203 11.96 -6.26 -27.28
N GLY A 204 13.21 -5.98 -26.88
CA GLY A 204 14.42 -6.33 -27.62
C GLY A 204 15.04 -5.18 -28.44
N ALA A 205 14.59 -3.94 -28.27
CA ALA A 205 15.20 -2.80 -28.94
C ALA A 205 16.66 -2.57 -28.45
N ARG A 206 17.57 -2.32 -29.40
CA ARG A 206 18.97 -2.01 -29.11
C ARG A 206 19.15 -0.53 -28.79
N THR A 207 20.13 -0.22 -27.95
CA THR A 207 20.58 1.14 -27.68
C THR A 207 21.90 1.44 -28.39
N THR A 208 22.22 2.72 -28.55
CA THR A 208 23.59 3.16 -28.86
C THR A 208 24.55 2.81 -27.70
N PRO A 209 25.87 2.73 -27.95
CA PRO A 209 26.86 2.49 -26.88
C PRO A 209 26.85 3.59 -25.81
N TRP A 210 27.17 3.21 -24.57
CA TRP A 210 27.41 4.14 -23.46
C TRP A 210 28.88 4.59 -23.50
N ASP A 211 29.13 5.86 -23.83
CA ASP A 211 30.48 6.38 -24.12
C ASP A 211 30.93 7.51 -23.16
N VAL A 212 30.21 7.73 -22.07
CA VAL A 212 30.54 8.74 -21.06
C VAL A 212 30.89 8.10 -19.72
N GLY A 213 31.87 8.68 -19.02
CA GLY A 213 32.22 8.29 -17.64
C GLY A 213 31.45 9.05 -16.56
N GLU A 214 30.82 10.17 -16.94
CA GLU A 214 30.11 11.09 -16.04
C GLU A 214 28.80 11.52 -16.69
N VAL A 215 27.79 11.77 -15.85
CA VAL A 215 26.57 12.45 -16.26
C VAL A 215 26.42 13.79 -15.55
N THR A 216 25.94 14.76 -16.32
CA THR A 216 25.54 16.07 -15.81
C THR A 216 24.01 16.16 -15.85
N VAL A 217 23.41 16.63 -14.76
CA VAL A 217 21.97 16.83 -14.63
C VAL A 217 21.66 18.28 -14.28
N SER A 218 20.51 18.76 -14.72
CA SER A 218 19.96 20.04 -14.27
C SER A 218 19.14 19.84 -12.99
N ARG A 219 19.26 20.77 -12.04
CA ARG A 219 18.47 20.82 -10.83
C ARG A 219 17.90 22.19 -10.58
N THR A 220 16.68 22.20 -10.04
CA THR A 220 15.96 23.43 -9.72
C THR A 220 15.73 23.54 -8.22
N VAL A 221 15.98 24.73 -7.67
CA VAL A 221 15.72 25.09 -6.27
C VAL A 221 14.71 26.22 -6.24
N TYR A 222 13.68 26.09 -5.40
CA TYR A 222 12.64 27.11 -5.24
C TYR A 222 13.01 28.10 -4.13
N LYS A 223 12.82 29.40 -4.40
CA LYS A 223 13.00 30.54 -3.48
C LYS A 223 14.38 30.69 -2.85
N GLN A 224 15.38 29.99 -3.36
CA GLN A 224 16.75 30.11 -2.88
C GLN A 224 17.71 30.37 -4.04
N PRO A 225 18.50 31.45 -3.98
CA PRO A 225 19.51 31.73 -5.00
C PRO A 225 20.68 30.76 -4.86
N ILE A 226 21.14 30.18 -5.98
CA ILE A 226 22.32 29.31 -6.05
C ILE A 226 23.43 30.05 -6.78
N ALA A 227 24.63 30.12 -6.19
CA ALA A 227 25.79 30.72 -6.84
C ALA A 227 26.14 29.95 -8.12
N GLY A 228 26.33 30.65 -9.24
CA GLY A 228 26.55 30.04 -10.56
C GLY A 228 25.30 29.43 -11.19
N GLY A 229 24.16 29.40 -10.49
CA GLY A 229 22.87 28.97 -11.03
C GLY A 229 22.18 30.06 -11.85
N ARG A 230 21.45 29.65 -12.88
CA ARG A 230 20.56 30.50 -13.68
C ARG A 230 19.31 30.84 -12.88
N ARG A 231 19.01 32.13 -12.71
CA ARG A 231 17.80 32.60 -12.01
C ARG A 231 16.60 32.65 -12.96
N ILE A 232 15.50 32.00 -12.59
CA ILE A 232 14.23 32.00 -13.33
C ILE A 232 13.08 32.33 -12.37
N GLY A 233 12.71 33.60 -12.28
CA GLY A 233 11.72 34.07 -11.30
C GLY A 233 12.11 33.71 -9.86
N ASP A 234 11.32 32.87 -9.21
CA ASP A 234 11.62 32.35 -7.86
C ASP A 234 12.58 31.16 -7.84
N PHE A 235 12.90 30.58 -9.00
CA PHE A 235 13.74 29.39 -9.13
C PHE A 235 15.19 29.74 -9.42
N SER A 236 16.07 28.85 -8.98
CA SER A 236 17.46 28.80 -9.42
C SER A 236 17.74 27.43 -9.99
N GLU A 237 18.13 27.40 -11.26
CA GLU A 237 18.52 26.20 -11.98
C GLU A 237 20.05 26.11 -12.04
N TYR A 238 20.63 24.96 -11.73
CA TYR A 238 22.07 24.76 -11.78
C TYR A 238 22.39 23.31 -12.18
N ALA A 239 23.59 23.12 -12.72
CA ALA A 239 24.05 21.81 -13.15
C ALA A 239 24.91 21.16 -12.06
N ILE A 240 24.75 19.85 -11.89
CA ILE A 240 25.60 19.02 -11.04
C ILE A 240 25.99 17.76 -11.80
N SER A 241 27.18 17.26 -11.55
CA SER A 241 27.75 16.09 -12.21
C SER A 241 28.00 14.97 -11.21
N ALA A 242 27.90 13.73 -11.66
CA ALA A 242 28.34 12.56 -10.90
C ALA A 242 28.90 11.47 -11.83
N PRO A 243 29.89 10.69 -11.36
CA PRO A 243 30.39 9.53 -12.09
C PRO A 243 29.25 8.54 -12.38
N MET A 244 29.18 8.08 -13.62
CA MET A 244 28.29 7.00 -14.05
C MET A 244 28.93 6.28 -15.25
N PRO A 245 29.88 5.37 -14.99
CA PRO A 245 30.67 4.71 -16.04
C PRO A 245 29.85 3.74 -16.89
N THR A 246 28.70 3.25 -16.40
CA THR A 246 27.80 2.38 -17.15
C THR A 246 26.34 2.81 -16.98
N GLY A 247 25.48 2.42 -17.92
CA GLY A 247 24.03 2.61 -17.82
C GLY A 247 23.30 1.54 -16.99
N SER A 248 24.01 0.79 -16.12
CA SER A 248 23.37 -0.22 -15.26
C SER A 248 22.54 0.43 -14.15
N TRP A 249 21.53 -0.28 -13.65
CA TRP A 249 20.66 0.25 -12.58
C TRP A 249 21.44 0.59 -11.29
N PRO A 250 22.33 -0.28 -10.76
CA PRO A 250 23.09 0.06 -9.55
C PRO A 250 23.98 1.30 -9.70
N GLU A 251 24.68 1.45 -10.83
CA GLU A 251 25.52 2.63 -11.11
C GLU A 251 24.69 3.91 -11.20
N ARG A 252 23.52 3.83 -11.84
CA ARG A 252 22.57 4.94 -11.90
C ARG A 252 22.10 5.36 -10.50
N CYS A 253 21.78 4.41 -9.63
CA CYS A 253 21.38 4.72 -8.27
C CYS A 253 22.52 5.33 -7.44
N ARG A 254 23.76 4.85 -7.60
CA ARG A 254 24.95 5.46 -6.97
C ARG A 254 25.17 6.89 -7.44
N ALA A 255 25.09 7.13 -8.74
CA ALA A 255 25.17 8.48 -9.30
C ALA A 255 24.05 9.37 -8.72
N GLU A 256 22.81 8.87 -8.65
CA GLU A 256 21.70 9.60 -8.06
C GLU A 256 21.92 9.95 -6.59
N VAL A 257 22.47 9.04 -5.78
CA VAL A 257 22.84 9.33 -4.38
C VAL A 257 23.86 10.46 -4.30
N LEU A 258 24.94 10.41 -5.09
CA LEU A 258 25.96 11.47 -5.12
C LEU A 258 25.38 12.83 -5.54
N LEU A 259 24.51 12.84 -6.55
CA LEU A 259 23.83 14.04 -7.02
C LEU A 259 22.90 14.62 -5.93
N ARG A 260 22.21 13.76 -5.16
CA ARG A 260 21.35 14.19 -4.03
C ARG A 260 22.17 14.74 -2.87
N GLU A 261 23.35 14.18 -2.62
CA GLU A 261 24.27 14.70 -1.60
C GLU A 261 24.74 16.12 -1.94
N ALA A 262 25.21 16.33 -3.16
CA ALA A 262 25.58 17.65 -3.65
C ALA A 262 24.41 18.65 -3.55
N TYR A 263 23.19 18.18 -3.86
CA TYR A 263 21.97 18.99 -3.78
C TYR A 263 21.61 19.39 -2.34
N ASN A 264 21.65 18.46 -1.38
CA ASN A 264 21.21 18.70 -0.01
C ASN A 264 22.10 19.71 0.74
N GLN A 265 23.36 19.86 0.34
CA GLN A 265 24.27 20.89 0.90
C GLN A 265 23.81 22.32 0.60
N VAL A 266 22.90 22.50 -0.35
CA VAL A 266 22.44 23.81 -0.80
C VAL A 266 21.30 24.37 0.06
N GLN A 267 20.86 23.72 1.16
CA GLN A 267 19.76 24.17 2.05
C GLN A 267 18.41 24.46 1.35
N ALA A 268 18.08 23.69 0.32
CA ALA A 268 16.81 23.84 -0.41
C ALA A 268 15.60 23.66 0.51
N ASN A 269 14.91 24.76 0.83
CA ASN A 269 13.82 24.72 1.81
C ASN A 269 12.57 23.96 1.31
N ARG A 270 12.31 23.86 0.00
CA ARG A 270 11.08 23.27 -0.58
C ARG A 270 11.23 22.93 -2.08
N ALA A 271 12.14 22.05 -2.51
CA ALA A 271 12.07 21.52 -3.89
C ALA A 271 12.78 20.16 -4.04
N HIS A 272 12.21 19.08 -3.53
CA HIS A 272 12.72 17.74 -3.87
C HIS A 272 12.07 17.29 -5.18
N ALA A 273 12.77 17.46 -6.29
CA ALA A 273 12.38 16.83 -7.55
C ALA A 273 12.46 15.30 -7.41
N HIS A 274 11.35 14.61 -7.70
CA HIS A 274 11.21 13.16 -7.62
C HIS A 274 12.15 12.42 -8.57
N LEU A 275 12.39 13.03 -9.73
CA LEU A 275 13.29 12.52 -10.75
C LEU A 275 14.44 13.51 -10.98
N MET A 276 15.64 12.98 -11.16
CA MET A 276 16.77 13.73 -11.70
C MET A 276 16.51 14.03 -13.18
N HIS A 277 16.78 15.26 -13.62
CA HIS A 277 16.77 15.58 -15.05
C HIS A 277 18.04 15.02 -15.71
N ILE A 278 18.01 13.73 -15.99
CA ILE A 278 19.09 13.00 -16.69
C ILE A 278 18.67 12.82 -18.13
N VAL A 279 19.34 13.54 -19.04
CA VAL A 279 19.33 13.21 -20.47
C VAL A 279 20.27 12.05 -20.70
N GLU A 280 19.72 10.91 -21.09
CA GLU A 280 20.51 9.70 -21.33
C GLU A 280 21.59 9.97 -22.40
N PRO A 281 22.83 9.52 -22.20
CA PRO A 281 23.86 9.57 -23.23
C PRO A 281 23.60 8.54 -24.34
N VAL A 282 22.61 7.66 -24.15
CA VAL A 282 22.20 6.63 -25.11
C VAL A 282 20.81 6.90 -25.67
N SER A 283 20.60 6.54 -26.92
CA SER A 283 19.28 6.51 -27.57
C SER A 283 18.96 5.13 -28.11
N ILE A 284 17.69 4.90 -28.43
CA ILE A 284 17.27 3.68 -29.13
C ILE A 284 17.74 3.74 -30.59
N VAL A 285 18.24 2.60 -31.08
CA VAL A 285 18.53 2.42 -32.51
C VAL A 285 17.20 2.37 -33.26
N SER A 286 16.88 3.45 -33.97
CA SER A 286 15.61 3.67 -34.65
C SER A 286 15.63 3.31 -36.14
N GLU A 287 14.48 3.40 -36.81
CA GLU A 287 14.35 3.16 -38.26
C GLU A 287 15.03 4.23 -39.12
N SER A 288 15.29 5.43 -38.59
CA SER A 288 15.98 6.52 -39.31
C SER A 288 17.45 6.24 -39.67
N GLN A 289 17.97 5.05 -39.32
CA GLN A 289 19.34 4.53 -39.54
C GLN A 289 20.47 5.29 -38.85
N THR A 290 20.42 6.62 -38.82
CA THR A 290 21.38 7.51 -38.14
C THR A 290 20.61 8.45 -37.19
N PRO A 291 21.14 8.74 -35.99
CA PRO A 291 20.54 9.73 -35.10
C PRO A 291 20.46 11.09 -35.78
N ILE A 292 19.29 11.73 -35.68
CA ILE A 292 19.09 13.08 -36.20
C ILE A 292 19.94 14.04 -35.37
N ALA A 293 20.85 14.78 -36.02
CA ALA A 293 21.82 15.63 -35.35
C ALA A 293 21.42 17.12 -35.28
N THR A 294 20.56 17.59 -36.20
CA THR A 294 20.13 18.99 -36.26
C THR A 294 18.65 19.09 -35.90
N TRP A 295 18.31 20.01 -34.98
CA TRP A 295 16.93 20.21 -34.52
C TRP A 295 16.01 20.62 -35.68
N PRO A 296 15.10 19.76 -36.14
CA PRO A 296 14.20 20.11 -37.24
C PRO A 296 12.97 20.86 -36.75
N GLY A 297 12.74 20.97 -35.44
CA GLY A 297 11.45 21.31 -34.84
C GLY A 297 10.63 20.06 -34.51
N ALA A 298 9.90 20.05 -33.39
CA ALA A 298 9.07 18.93 -32.97
C ALA A 298 8.00 18.57 -34.01
N GLU A 299 7.51 19.56 -34.76
CA GLU A 299 6.52 19.44 -35.82
C GLU A 299 7.07 18.79 -37.10
N ARG A 300 8.39 18.83 -37.30
CA ARG A 300 9.08 18.28 -38.49
C ARG A 300 9.95 17.06 -38.17
N LEU A 301 10.07 16.67 -36.90
CA LEU A 301 10.86 15.49 -36.53
C LEU A 301 10.29 14.24 -37.26
N PRO A 302 11.09 13.51 -38.06
CA PRO A 302 10.68 12.26 -38.70
C PRO A 302 10.20 11.24 -37.67
N LEU A 303 9.04 10.63 -37.91
CA LEU A 303 8.49 9.62 -36.99
C LEU A 303 9.32 8.33 -36.95
N ASP A 304 10.13 8.07 -37.98
CA ASP A 304 11.06 6.93 -38.01
C ASP A 304 12.11 7.00 -36.89
N ALA A 305 12.43 8.20 -36.37
CA ALA A 305 13.27 8.36 -35.19
C ALA A 305 12.57 7.88 -33.90
N CYS A 306 11.25 7.82 -33.92
CA CYS A 306 10.41 7.35 -32.81
C CYS A 306 10.04 5.86 -32.95
N ARG A 307 10.54 5.17 -33.99
CA ARG A 307 10.28 3.75 -34.23
C ARG A 307 11.53 2.92 -33.89
N PRO A 308 11.49 2.05 -32.87
CA PRO A 308 12.59 1.13 -32.56
C PRO A 308 12.83 0.18 -33.74
N LYS A 309 14.07 0.09 -34.21
CA LYS A 309 14.42 -0.72 -35.39
C LYS A 309 14.10 -2.20 -35.15
N GLY A 310 13.22 -2.75 -35.97
CA GLY A 310 12.85 -4.17 -35.93
C GLY A 310 11.81 -4.55 -34.87
N ILE A 311 11.25 -3.57 -34.15
CA ILE A 311 10.20 -3.79 -33.16
C ILE A 311 8.91 -3.14 -33.66
N ALA A 312 7.99 -3.97 -34.16
CA ALA A 312 6.71 -3.51 -34.69
C ALA A 312 5.78 -2.99 -33.57
N ASP A 313 4.89 -2.07 -33.93
CA ASP A 313 3.76 -1.60 -33.09
C ASP A 313 4.15 -0.98 -31.74
N VAL A 314 5.42 -0.59 -31.59
CA VAL A 314 5.95 0.19 -30.46
C VAL A 314 6.41 1.56 -30.97
N LEU A 315 5.97 2.64 -30.34
CA LEU A 315 6.36 4.02 -30.66
C LEU A 315 7.00 4.67 -29.44
N ILE A 316 8.14 5.35 -29.60
CA ILE A 316 8.87 6.01 -28.51
C ILE A 316 8.60 7.51 -28.55
N VAL A 317 8.13 8.06 -27.43
CA VAL A 317 7.94 9.51 -27.26
C VAL A 317 8.63 9.96 -25.97
N SER A 318 9.96 9.99 -26.02
CA SER A 318 10.79 10.46 -24.91
C SER A 318 12.17 10.89 -25.40
N GLN A 319 13.03 11.33 -24.48
CA GLN A 319 14.44 11.60 -24.74
C GLN A 319 15.23 10.39 -25.29
N SER A 320 14.70 9.17 -25.16
CA SER A 320 15.33 7.95 -25.66
C SER A 320 15.03 7.64 -27.13
N ALA A 321 14.26 8.49 -27.84
CA ALA A 321 14.08 8.39 -29.28
C ALA A 321 15.43 8.44 -30.04
N GLY A 322 15.47 7.93 -31.27
CA GLY A 322 16.68 7.84 -32.11
C GLY A 322 17.18 9.20 -32.62
N VAL A 323 17.57 10.08 -31.70
CA VAL A 323 18.04 11.44 -31.94
C VAL A 323 19.38 11.67 -31.23
N GLY A 324 20.14 12.67 -31.67
CA GLY A 324 21.36 13.09 -30.98
C GLY A 324 21.07 13.74 -29.62
N ARG A 325 22.03 13.71 -28.70
CA ARG A 325 21.89 14.21 -27.31
C ARG A 325 21.32 15.63 -27.20
N GLN A 326 21.76 16.55 -28.05
CA GLN A 326 21.25 17.94 -28.05
C GLN A 326 19.75 18.02 -28.39
N ILE A 327 19.26 17.11 -29.24
CA ILE A 327 17.84 17.01 -29.57
C ILE A 327 17.09 16.32 -28.43
N ALA A 328 17.64 15.27 -27.84
CA ALA A 328 17.06 14.61 -26.68
C ALA A 328 16.83 15.60 -25.52
N GLU A 329 17.80 16.48 -25.25
CA GLU A 329 17.67 17.56 -24.27
C GLU A 329 16.55 18.54 -24.64
N ARG A 330 16.38 18.90 -25.92
CA ARG A 330 15.23 19.70 -26.35
C ARG A 330 13.90 18.97 -26.19
N LEU A 331 13.88 17.65 -26.43
CA LEU A 331 12.69 16.83 -26.22
C LEU A 331 12.29 16.72 -24.74
N THR A 332 13.19 16.96 -23.79
CA THR A 332 12.82 17.06 -22.36
C THR A 332 12.11 18.38 -21.99
N ARG A 333 11.74 19.20 -22.99
CA ARG A 333 10.98 20.43 -22.80
C ARG A 333 9.49 20.14 -23.07
N PRO A 334 8.58 20.56 -22.17
CA PRO A 334 7.21 20.05 -22.14
C PRO A 334 6.44 20.32 -23.44
N VAL A 335 6.58 21.51 -24.02
CA VAL A 335 5.85 21.90 -25.24
C VAL A 335 6.33 21.08 -26.44
N TYR A 336 7.63 20.92 -26.63
CA TYR A 336 8.17 20.20 -27.78
C TYR A 336 7.83 18.71 -27.70
N LEU A 337 7.86 18.12 -26.50
CA LEU A 337 7.47 16.73 -26.32
C LEU A 337 5.98 16.51 -26.54
N ALA A 338 5.13 17.40 -26.00
CA ALA A 338 3.68 17.35 -26.21
C ALA A 338 3.31 17.46 -27.70
N ASP A 339 3.92 18.40 -28.42
CA ASP A 339 3.65 18.61 -29.85
C ASP A 339 4.09 17.40 -30.70
N LEU A 340 5.21 16.75 -30.36
CA LEU A 340 5.59 15.46 -30.96
C LEU A 340 4.59 14.36 -30.57
N GLY A 341 4.15 14.35 -29.32
CA GLY A 341 3.17 13.42 -28.78
C GLY A 341 1.86 13.40 -29.56
N GLU A 342 1.29 14.55 -29.91
CA GLU A 342 0.08 14.60 -30.74
C GLU A 342 0.24 13.89 -32.09
N ARG A 343 1.41 14.07 -32.74
CA ARG A 343 1.73 13.40 -34.02
C ARG A 343 1.84 11.89 -33.84
N ILE A 344 2.47 11.45 -32.74
CA ILE A 344 2.57 10.04 -32.36
C ILE A 344 1.20 9.45 -32.04
N GLY A 345 0.35 10.15 -31.30
CA GLY A 345 -1.01 9.71 -30.97
C GLY A 345 -1.87 9.52 -32.22
N ALA A 346 -1.82 10.45 -33.17
CA ALA A 346 -2.51 10.32 -34.45
C ALA A 346 -2.01 9.13 -35.28
N GLU A 347 -0.70 8.85 -35.22
CA GLU A 347 -0.11 7.70 -35.89
C GLU A 347 -0.48 6.36 -35.21
N ALA A 348 -0.44 6.33 -33.88
CA ALA A 348 -0.84 5.17 -33.09
C ALA A 348 -2.31 4.81 -33.32
N HIS A 349 -3.20 5.81 -33.39
CA HIS A 349 -4.60 5.62 -33.76
C HIS A 349 -4.74 4.97 -35.15
N ARG A 350 -4.02 5.46 -36.17
CA ARG A 350 -4.05 4.86 -37.52
C ARG A 350 -3.55 3.42 -37.53
N GLN A 351 -2.52 3.10 -36.75
CA GLN A 351 -1.99 1.73 -36.62
C GLN A 351 -3.00 0.81 -35.92
N ALA A 352 -3.55 1.26 -34.79
CA ALA A 352 -4.55 0.51 -34.03
C ALA A 352 -5.81 0.24 -34.86
N ALA A 353 -6.27 1.21 -35.67
CA ALA A 353 -7.44 1.04 -36.54
C ALA A 353 -7.25 -0.03 -37.64
N ARG A 354 -6.00 -0.35 -37.99
CA ARG A 354 -5.66 -1.35 -39.02
C ARG A 354 -5.29 -2.72 -38.45
N ARG A 355 -5.18 -2.84 -37.13
CA ARG A 355 -4.71 -4.05 -36.47
C ARG A 355 -5.85 -4.74 -35.74
N GLU A 356 -6.01 -6.03 -36.02
CA GLU A 356 -6.82 -6.94 -35.23
C GLU A 356 -5.91 -7.85 -34.41
N LEU A 357 -6.30 -8.09 -33.16
CA LEU A 357 -5.64 -9.06 -32.30
C LEU A 357 -6.45 -10.34 -32.33
N SER A 358 -5.84 -11.43 -32.79
CA SER A 358 -6.44 -12.76 -32.84
C SER A 358 -5.44 -13.79 -32.31
N GLY A 359 -5.96 -14.93 -31.83
CA GLY A 359 -5.14 -16.02 -31.30
C GLY A 359 -4.60 -15.79 -29.88
N PRO A 360 -3.87 -16.79 -29.33
CA PRO A 360 -3.35 -16.74 -27.97
C PRO A 360 -2.23 -15.70 -27.85
N MET A 361 -2.27 -14.92 -26.78
CA MET A 361 -1.22 -14.00 -26.39
C MET A 361 -0.30 -14.68 -25.39
N ARG A 362 0.95 -14.22 -25.35
CA ARG A 362 1.95 -14.70 -24.40
C ARG A 362 2.80 -13.55 -23.88
N ILE A 363 3.37 -13.74 -22.70
CA ILE A 363 4.39 -12.81 -22.18
C ILE A 363 5.77 -13.46 -22.40
N GLY A 364 6.64 -12.76 -23.13
CA GLY A 364 8.07 -13.10 -23.23
C GLY A 364 8.75 -12.72 -24.56
N PRO A 365 10.09 -12.69 -24.64
CA PRO A 365 11.04 -12.89 -23.53
C PRO A 365 11.98 -11.69 -23.31
N ALA A 366 12.43 -11.51 -22.06
CA ALA A 366 13.86 -11.30 -21.86
C ALA A 366 14.48 -12.71 -21.93
N GLY A 367 15.39 -12.93 -22.89
CA GLY A 367 15.77 -14.26 -23.38
C GLY A 367 16.09 -15.32 -22.32
N LEU A 368 15.84 -16.59 -22.67
CA LEU A 368 16.49 -17.75 -22.05
C LEU A 368 18.00 -17.49 -22.14
N THR A 369 18.59 -17.09 -21.03
CA THR A 369 20.04 -17.11 -20.88
C THR A 369 20.40 -18.55 -20.55
N GLU A 370 20.35 -19.44 -21.56
CA GLU A 370 20.88 -20.82 -21.46
C GLU A 370 22.37 -20.83 -21.01
N ALA A 371 23.03 -19.68 -21.00
CA ALA A 371 24.39 -19.45 -20.50
C ALA A 371 24.49 -18.69 -19.14
N ALA A 372 23.38 -18.24 -18.54
CA ALA A 372 23.43 -17.63 -17.20
C ALA A 372 23.39 -18.74 -16.16
N GLY A 373 24.43 -18.87 -15.34
CA GLY A 373 24.30 -19.66 -14.12
C GLY A 373 23.07 -19.18 -13.35
N LEU A 374 22.11 -20.08 -13.13
CA LEU A 374 20.89 -19.78 -12.38
C LEU A 374 21.17 -19.93 -10.89
N VAL A 375 20.50 -19.14 -10.05
CA VAL A 375 20.50 -19.40 -8.61
C VAL A 375 19.83 -20.76 -8.38
N GLU A 376 20.57 -21.70 -7.80
CA GLU A 376 20.07 -23.05 -7.57
C GLU A 376 18.92 -23.06 -6.58
N ASN A 377 17.90 -23.88 -6.83
CA ASN A 377 16.73 -24.07 -5.97
C ASN A 377 15.93 -22.79 -5.64
N ALA A 378 16.13 -21.71 -6.40
CA ALA A 378 15.42 -20.45 -6.22
C ALA A 378 14.39 -20.22 -7.33
N ASP A 379 13.23 -19.68 -6.96
CA ASP A 379 12.18 -19.24 -7.88
C ASP A 379 11.58 -17.90 -7.43
N VAL A 380 10.87 -17.23 -8.33
CA VAL A 380 10.21 -15.95 -8.10
C VAL A 380 8.77 -16.15 -7.63
N ALA A 381 8.44 -15.58 -6.47
CA ALA A 381 7.07 -15.49 -5.94
C ALA A 381 6.54 -14.05 -6.03
N GLU A 382 5.30 -13.88 -6.49
CA GLU A 382 4.70 -12.58 -6.81
C GLU A 382 3.21 -12.57 -6.46
N ILE A 383 2.65 -11.37 -6.25
CA ILE A 383 1.21 -11.20 -6.15
C ILE A 383 0.61 -11.31 -7.56
N LEU A 384 -0.29 -12.25 -7.77
CA LEU A 384 -0.94 -12.54 -9.06
C LEU A 384 -2.47 -12.40 -9.02
N THR A 385 -3.01 -11.79 -7.96
CA THR A 385 -4.45 -11.55 -7.83
C THR A 385 -4.95 -10.36 -8.65
N GLY A 386 -4.04 -9.45 -9.03
CA GLY A 386 -4.35 -8.18 -9.70
C GLY A 386 -4.99 -7.12 -8.79
N HIS A 387 -5.06 -5.89 -9.31
CA HIS A 387 -5.54 -4.67 -8.61
C HIS A 387 -7.01 -4.64 -8.24
N ARG A 388 -7.85 -5.45 -8.88
CA ARG A 388 -9.28 -5.48 -8.61
C ARG A 388 -9.78 -6.91 -8.66
N ARG A 389 -9.47 -7.65 -7.58
CA ARG A 389 -9.81 -9.08 -7.45
C ARG A 389 -11.26 -9.39 -7.81
N TYR A 390 -12.19 -8.51 -7.44
CA TYR A 390 -13.64 -8.74 -7.60
C TYR A 390 -14.30 -7.81 -8.62
N ARG A 391 -13.62 -7.51 -9.73
CA ARG A 391 -14.24 -6.71 -10.80
C ARG A 391 -15.39 -7.47 -11.43
N ARG A 392 -16.42 -6.76 -11.89
CA ARG A 392 -17.60 -7.34 -12.52
C ARG A 392 -17.30 -8.18 -13.76
N ILE A 393 -16.28 -7.80 -14.53
CA ILE A 393 -15.88 -8.47 -15.77
C ILE A 393 -14.52 -9.13 -15.54
N ASP A 394 -14.48 -10.45 -15.69
CA ASP A 394 -13.24 -11.21 -15.76
C ASP A 394 -12.64 -11.07 -17.17
N LEU A 395 -11.44 -10.50 -17.26
CA LEU A 395 -10.69 -10.35 -18.51
C LEU A 395 -9.74 -11.53 -18.75
N GLY A 396 -9.73 -12.52 -17.86
CA GLY A 396 -8.90 -13.69 -17.92
C GLY A 396 -7.44 -13.41 -17.57
N THR A 397 -6.59 -14.33 -18.00
CA THR A 397 -5.15 -14.31 -17.73
C THR A 397 -4.36 -14.55 -19.02
N ILE A 398 -3.11 -14.11 -19.04
CA ILE A 398 -2.14 -14.40 -20.09
C ILE A 398 -1.01 -15.24 -19.51
N ARG A 399 -0.66 -16.31 -20.23
CA ARG A 399 0.48 -17.18 -19.88
C ARG A 399 1.79 -16.41 -20.04
N GLN A 400 2.55 -16.31 -18.94
CA GLN A 400 3.96 -15.93 -18.97
C GLN A 400 4.81 -17.19 -18.97
N GLU A 401 5.58 -17.42 -20.04
CA GLU A 401 6.51 -18.56 -20.08
C GLU A 401 7.62 -18.42 -19.02
N GLU A 402 8.43 -19.46 -18.86
CA GLU A 402 9.58 -19.42 -17.98
C GLU A 402 10.55 -18.29 -18.40
N LEU A 403 11.06 -17.54 -17.42
CA LEU A 403 11.98 -16.42 -17.62
C LEU A 403 13.22 -16.56 -16.73
N ALA A 404 14.31 -15.91 -17.14
CA ALA A 404 15.50 -15.70 -16.33
C ALA A 404 15.62 -14.22 -15.98
N ILE A 405 15.42 -13.85 -14.71
CA ILE A 405 15.51 -12.47 -14.25
C ILE A 405 16.97 -12.13 -13.86
N PRO A 406 17.61 -11.12 -14.47
CA PRO A 406 19.02 -10.82 -14.20
C PRO A 406 19.25 -10.37 -12.76
N VAL A 407 20.32 -10.87 -12.14
CA VAL A 407 20.77 -10.43 -10.82
C VAL A 407 21.51 -9.10 -10.96
N TRP A 408 21.01 -8.05 -10.31
CA TRP A 408 21.59 -6.71 -10.30
C TRP A 408 22.46 -6.43 -9.07
N GLY A 409 22.31 -7.20 -7.99
CA GLY A 409 23.10 -7.00 -6.78
C GLY A 409 22.97 -8.14 -5.78
N ARG A 410 23.95 -8.18 -4.85
CA ARG A 410 24.00 -9.10 -3.71
C ARG A 410 24.34 -8.30 -2.46
N TYR A 411 23.53 -8.48 -1.41
CA TYR A 411 23.64 -7.74 -0.16
C TYR A 411 23.45 -8.70 1.01
N ASP A 412 23.90 -8.33 2.21
CA ASP A 412 23.63 -9.11 3.41
C ASP A 412 22.17 -8.92 3.83
N VAL A 413 21.74 -7.64 3.84
CA VAL A 413 20.40 -7.21 4.21
C VAL A 413 19.83 -6.30 3.12
N VAL A 414 18.63 -6.64 2.64
CA VAL A 414 17.83 -5.74 1.79
C VAL A 414 16.68 -5.19 2.64
N VAL A 415 16.49 -3.87 2.62
CA VAL A 415 15.35 -3.21 3.24
C VAL A 415 14.43 -2.68 2.13
N VAL A 416 13.19 -3.16 2.13
CA VAL A 416 12.16 -2.72 1.17
C VAL A 416 11.42 -1.55 1.78
N GLY A 417 11.51 -0.36 1.20
CA GLY A 417 10.95 0.89 1.72
C GLY A 417 11.95 1.67 2.58
N GLY A 418 12.14 2.95 2.26
CA GLY A 418 12.98 3.92 2.98
C GLY A 418 12.18 4.85 3.90
N GLY A 419 10.95 4.44 4.24
CA GLY A 419 10.03 5.14 5.13
C GLY A 419 10.44 5.11 6.61
N THR A 420 9.51 5.44 7.51
CA THR A 420 9.78 5.68 8.94
C THR A 420 10.46 4.52 9.69
N SER A 421 10.12 3.27 9.36
CA SER A 421 10.75 2.05 9.91
C SER A 421 11.88 1.48 9.04
N GLY A 422 11.97 1.88 7.77
CA GLY A 422 12.93 1.33 6.82
C GLY A 422 14.34 1.90 6.95
N TRP A 423 14.50 3.22 6.96
CA TRP A 423 15.83 3.81 7.12
C TRP A 423 16.52 3.46 8.47
N PRO A 424 15.83 3.38 9.63
CA PRO A 424 16.47 2.94 10.87
C PRO A 424 16.85 1.47 10.82
N ALA A 425 16.06 0.61 10.15
CA ALA A 425 16.42 -0.79 9.93
C ALA A 425 17.71 -0.91 9.14
N ALA A 426 17.84 -0.14 8.06
CA ALA A 426 19.08 -0.10 7.29
C ALA A 426 20.26 0.40 8.13
N LEU A 427 20.05 1.45 8.94
CA LEU A 427 21.07 2.00 9.82
C LEU A 427 21.51 1.00 10.91
N GLY A 428 20.56 0.31 11.54
CA GLY A 428 20.82 -0.71 12.57
C GLY A 428 21.62 -1.87 12.03
N ALA A 429 21.30 -2.34 10.82
CA ALA A 429 22.05 -3.38 10.15
C ALA A 429 23.47 -2.92 9.74
N ALA A 430 23.58 -1.75 9.10
CA ALA A 430 24.85 -1.25 8.57
C ALA A 430 25.85 -0.91 9.68
N ARG A 431 25.41 -0.32 10.80
CA ARG A 431 26.28 -0.02 11.95
C ARG A 431 26.85 -1.27 12.62
N ARG A 432 26.27 -2.45 12.35
CA ARG A 432 26.74 -3.76 12.81
C ARG A 432 27.54 -4.52 11.74
N GLY A 433 27.87 -3.87 10.65
CA GLY A 433 28.81 -4.37 9.63
C GLY A 433 28.15 -5.07 8.44
N ALA A 434 26.82 -5.16 8.37
CA ALA A 434 26.14 -5.72 7.21
C ALA A 434 26.28 -4.83 5.97
N ARG A 435 26.40 -5.42 4.79
CA ARG A 435 26.24 -4.75 3.49
C ARG A 435 24.75 -4.57 3.21
N VAL A 436 24.27 -3.34 3.19
CA VAL A 436 22.84 -3.03 3.16
C VAL A 436 22.42 -2.31 1.87
N LEU A 437 21.28 -2.72 1.31
CA LEU A 437 20.55 -1.98 0.28
C LEU A 437 19.20 -1.51 0.82
N VAL A 438 18.84 -0.25 0.57
CA VAL A 438 17.46 0.25 0.69
C VAL A 438 16.86 0.39 -0.71
N VAL A 439 15.70 -0.21 -0.93
CA VAL A 439 14.91 -0.06 -2.16
C VAL A 439 13.71 0.83 -1.86
N GLU A 440 13.65 2.02 -2.47
CA GLU A 440 12.60 3.02 -2.24
C GLU A 440 11.88 3.32 -3.56
N MET A 441 10.57 3.13 -3.55
CA MET A 441 9.69 3.36 -4.71
C MET A 441 9.56 4.85 -5.04
N LEU A 442 9.81 5.71 -4.06
CA LEU A 442 9.69 7.16 -4.19
C LEU A 442 11.03 7.82 -4.54
N GLY A 443 10.97 9.09 -4.93
CA GLY A 443 12.13 9.93 -5.16
C GLY A 443 12.71 10.56 -3.88
N HIS A 444 12.40 10.06 -2.68
CA HIS A 444 12.89 10.57 -1.40
C HIS A 444 12.77 9.52 -0.27
N LEU A 445 13.49 9.74 0.84
CA LEU A 445 13.38 8.92 2.07
C LEU A 445 12.43 9.57 3.09
N GLY A 446 12.06 8.80 4.11
CA GLY A 446 11.42 9.32 5.33
C GLY A 446 9.90 9.19 5.42
N GLY A 447 9.23 8.72 4.37
CA GLY A 447 7.80 8.48 4.34
C GLY A 447 6.96 9.71 4.72
N ASN A 448 5.81 9.50 5.37
CA ASN A 448 4.81 10.53 5.72
C ASN A 448 5.33 11.72 6.56
N ARG A 449 6.52 11.60 7.16
CA ARG A 449 7.11 12.67 7.97
C ARG A 449 7.76 13.76 7.14
N GLU A 450 8.48 13.38 6.08
CA GLU A 450 9.14 14.34 5.18
C GLU A 450 8.11 15.15 4.39
N LEU A 451 6.86 14.69 4.38
CA LEU A 451 5.70 15.30 3.74
C LEU A 451 4.98 16.32 4.63
N GLY A 452 5.71 16.93 5.57
CA GLY A 452 5.20 18.09 6.30
C GLY A 452 4.24 17.77 7.44
N THR A 453 4.33 16.61 8.10
CA THR A 453 3.65 16.39 9.39
C THR A 453 4.48 17.09 10.50
N PRO A 454 4.04 18.25 11.06
CA PRO A 454 4.82 18.92 12.08
C PRO A 454 4.63 18.22 13.43
N ASN A 455 5.75 17.82 14.04
CA ASN A 455 5.84 17.12 15.32
C ASN A 455 5.31 15.67 15.30
N TYR A 456 5.80 14.86 16.23
CA TYR A 456 5.20 13.56 16.50
C TYR A 456 3.96 13.73 17.38
N TRP A 457 2.84 13.15 16.95
CA TRP A 457 1.79 12.79 17.89
C TRP A 457 2.23 11.50 18.58
N LYS A 458 2.32 11.49 19.91
CA LYS A 458 2.69 10.34 20.77
C LYS A 458 3.91 9.51 20.29
N GLY A 459 4.12 8.34 20.89
CA GLY A 459 5.27 7.46 20.67
C GLY A 459 6.26 7.43 21.84
N TYR A 460 7.05 6.37 21.88
CA TYR A 460 8.12 6.10 22.84
C TYR A 460 9.36 6.92 22.47
N LEU A 461 9.54 8.08 23.11
CA LEU A 461 10.57 9.08 22.78
C LEU A 461 11.97 8.77 23.38
N HIS A 462 12.36 7.51 23.34
CA HIS A 462 13.68 7.02 23.69
C HIS A 462 14.27 6.24 22.52
N GLY A 463 15.58 6.00 22.51
CA GLY A 463 16.22 5.22 21.46
C GLY A 463 16.75 6.06 20.30
N ILE A 464 16.88 5.42 19.14
CA ILE A 464 17.41 6.02 17.91
C ILE A 464 16.60 7.25 17.45
N ASN A 465 15.34 7.36 17.88
CA ASN A 465 14.46 8.45 17.48
C ASN A 465 14.79 9.81 18.12
N GLN A 466 15.75 9.85 19.06
CA GLN A 466 16.32 11.07 19.63
C GLN A 466 17.35 11.75 18.71
N LEU A 467 17.82 11.06 17.67
CA LEU A 467 18.55 11.71 16.58
C LEU A 467 17.60 12.73 15.94
N ALA A 468 17.85 14.03 16.17
CA ALA A 468 17.00 15.11 15.68
C ALA A 468 16.75 14.93 14.18
N TRP A 469 15.50 14.68 13.79
CA TRP A 469 15.17 14.37 12.40
C TRP A 469 15.14 15.62 11.54
N ARG A 470 15.93 15.60 10.48
CA ARG A 470 15.73 16.33 9.23
C ARG A 470 16.11 15.36 8.10
N GLY A 471 15.31 15.21 7.04
CA GLY A 471 15.56 14.21 5.99
C GLY A 471 16.98 14.26 5.41
N ALA A 472 17.59 15.45 5.32
CA ALA A 472 18.99 15.62 4.93
C ALA A 472 20.00 14.92 5.87
N GLN A 473 19.75 14.89 7.18
CA GLN A 473 20.63 14.22 8.15
C GLN A 473 20.54 12.70 8.03
N VAL A 474 19.34 12.17 7.82
CA VAL A 474 19.11 10.72 7.65
C VAL A 474 19.81 10.19 6.42
N PHE A 475 19.68 10.92 5.31
CA PHE A 475 20.42 10.64 4.09
C PHE A 475 21.94 10.57 4.36
N THR A 476 22.49 11.58 5.04
CA THR A 476 23.91 11.63 5.39
C THR A 476 24.34 10.47 6.29
N GLU A 477 23.55 10.11 7.31
CA GLU A 477 23.82 8.99 8.22
C GLU A 477 23.88 7.64 7.49
N LEU A 478 22.90 7.37 6.61
CA LEU A 478 22.89 6.15 5.80
C LEU A 478 24.10 6.08 4.87
N ARG A 479 24.42 7.18 4.20
CA ARG A 479 25.57 7.26 3.28
C ARG A 479 26.90 7.08 4.02
N LEU A 480 27.07 7.73 5.18
CA LEU A 480 28.24 7.55 6.05
C LEU A 480 28.37 6.13 6.58
N SER A 481 27.25 5.44 6.76
CA SER A 481 27.21 4.03 7.17
C SER A 481 27.42 3.04 6.01
N GLY A 482 27.58 3.52 4.77
CA GLY A 482 27.83 2.68 3.60
C GLY A 482 26.60 1.93 3.07
N VAL A 483 25.41 2.47 3.28
CA VAL A 483 24.15 1.93 2.76
C VAL A 483 23.96 2.35 1.30
N ASP A 484 23.72 1.39 0.41
CA ASP A 484 23.29 1.67 -0.97
C ASP A 484 21.78 2.01 -0.97
N ILE A 485 21.35 2.94 -1.82
CA ILE A 485 19.95 3.39 -1.90
C ILE A 485 19.50 3.42 -3.35
N TRP A 486 18.42 2.71 -3.67
CA TRP A 486 17.79 2.71 -4.99
C TRP A 486 16.44 3.42 -4.92
N TYR A 487 16.38 4.67 -5.40
CA TYR A 487 15.15 5.46 -5.51
C TYR A 487 14.32 5.07 -6.74
N ASN A 488 13.04 5.47 -6.77
CA ASN A 488 12.14 5.21 -7.89
C ASN A 488 12.11 3.72 -8.31
N THR A 489 12.25 2.81 -7.34
CA THR A 489 12.34 1.36 -7.55
C THR A 489 11.26 0.64 -6.74
N LEU A 490 10.34 -0.02 -7.42
CA LEU A 490 9.29 -0.81 -6.80
C LEU A 490 9.79 -2.24 -6.55
N VAL A 491 9.60 -2.79 -5.35
CA VAL A 491 9.69 -4.24 -5.13
C VAL A 491 8.37 -4.88 -5.57
N CYS A 492 8.45 -5.86 -6.46
CA CYS A 492 7.27 -6.49 -7.09
C CYS A 492 7.23 -8.01 -6.94
N GLY A 493 8.23 -8.62 -6.29
CA GLY A 493 8.27 -10.05 -6.01
C GLY A 493 9.36 -10.43 -5.02
N ALA A 494 9.31 -11.66 -4.52
CA ALA A 494 10.31 -12.29 -3.68
C ALA A 494 11.11 -13.32 -4.47
N VAL A 495 12.40 -13.46 -4.17
CA VAL A 495 13.19 -14.63 -4.55
C VAL A 495 13.06 -15.63 -3.41
N LYS A 496 12.61 -16.86 -3.67
CA LYS A 496 12.38 -17.89 -2.66
C LYS A 496 13.18 -19.16 -2.92
N GLU A 497 13.76 -19.70 -1.86
CA GLU A 497 14.34 -21.05 -1.78
C GLU A 497 13.47 -21.87 -0.82
N GLY A 498 12.45 -22.56 -1.35
CA GLY A 498 11.40 -23.16 -0.52
C GLY A 498 10.63 -22.09 0.27
N ASP A 499 10.70 -22.16 1.61
CA ASP A 499 10.08 -21.19 2.52
C ASP A 499 11.02 -20.05 2.95
N ARG A 500 12.29 -20.06 2.51
CA ARG A 500 13.23 -18.97 2.76
C ARG A 500 13.07 -17.89 1.68
N VAL A 501 12.97 -16.63 2.10
CA VAL A 501 13.14 -15.47 1.22
C VAL A 501 14.64 -15.18 1.08
N ALA A 502 15.15 -15.32 -0.13
CA ALA A 502 16.58 -15.16 -0.48
C ALA A 502 16.87 -13.86 -1.25
N GLY A 503 15.89 -12.96 -1.34
CA GLY A 503 16.02 -11.69 -2.05
C GLY A 503 14.70 -11.14 -2.57
N VAL A 504 14.81 -10.13 -3.44
CA VAL A 504 13.68 -9.38 -4.00
C VAL A 504 13.76 -9.28 -5.52
N ILE A 505 12.60 -9.18 -6.16
CA ILE A 505 12.46 -8.76 -7.55
C ILE A 505 12.02 -7.30 -7.56
N VAL A 506 12.74 -6.47 -8.31
CA VAL A 506 12.48 -5.04 -8.43
C VAL A 506 12.04 -4.68 -9.84
N ALA A 507 11.19 -3.67 -9.96
CA ALA A 507 10.85 -2.97 -11.19
C ALA A 507 11.34 -1.52 -11.08
N SER A 508 12.19 -1.10 -12.02
CA SER A 508 12.79 0.22 -12.09
C SER A 508 12.50 0.86 -13.44
N PRO A 509 12.85 2.15 -13.63
CA PRO A 509 12.90 2.77 -14.95
C PRO A 509 13.72 2.01 -16.00
N LEU A 510 14.56 1.02 -15.66
CA LEU A 510 15.26 0.18 -16.65
C LEU A 510 14.59 -1.18 -16.91
N GLY A 511 13.48 -1.50 -16.25
CA GLY A 511 12.80 -2.79 -16.32
C GLY A 511 12.95 -3.58 -15.01
N ARG A 512 13.00 -4.92 -15.09
CA ARG A 512 13.05 -5.80 -13.92
C ARG A 512 14.42 -6.42 -13.67
N GLY A 513 14.74 -6.61 -12.39
CA GLY A 513 15.95 -7.30 -11.93
C GLY A 513 15.76 -7.95 -10.57
N ALA A 514 16.68 -8.85 -10.22
CA ALA A 514 16.73 -9.52 -8.93
C ALA A 514 17.85 -8.93 -8.05
N VAL A 515 17.60 -8.83 -6.75
CA VAL A 515 18.62 -8.53 -5.74
C VAL A 515 18.59 -9.65 -4.72
N LEU A 516 19.72 -10.31 -4.52
CA LEU A 516 19.83 -11.44 -3.59
C LEU A 516 20.32 -10.96 -2.22
N SER A 517 19.81 -11.58 -1.16
CA SER A 517 20.25 -11.32 0.21
C SER A 517 20.00 -12.47 1.18
N SER A 518 20.70 -12.42 2.32
CA SER A 518 20.53 -13.40 3.39
C SER A 518 19.29 -13.11 4.24
N VAL A 519 19.00 -11.82 4.47
CA VAL A 519 17.79 -11.36 5.18
C VAL A 519 17.14 -10.23 4.39
N VAL A 520 15.82 -10.21 4.36
CA VAL A 520 15.03 -9.07 3.87
C VAL A 520 14.19 -8.48 5.00
N ILE A 521 14.13 -7.16 5.08
CA ILE A 521 13.22 -6.44 5.99
C ILE A 521 12.18 -5.73 5.13
N ASP A 522 10.94 -6.17 5.21
CA ASP A 522 9.80 -5.55 4.56
C ASP A 522 9.30 -4.36 5.39
N ALA A 523 9.72 -3.17 4.97
CA ALA A 523 9.29 -1.87 5.48
C ALA A 523 8.53 -1.07 4.40
N SER A 524 7.91 -1.76 3.42
CA SER A 524 7.21 -1.16 2.28
C SER A 524 6.05 -0.25 2.71
N GLY A 525 5.54 -0.48 3.92
CA GLY A 525 4.40 0.20 4.49
C GLY A 525 3.09 -0.58 4.31
N ASP A 526 3.03 -1.54 3.39
CA ASP A 526 1.86 -2.34 3.04
C ASP A 526 2.15 -3.86 3.01
N ALA A 527 3.34 -4.25 3.49
CA ALA A 527 3.89 -5.61 3.47
C ALA A 527 3.84 -6.28 2.09
N ASP A 528 4.19 -5.53 1.05
CA ASP A 528 4.09 -5.97 -0.35
C ASP A 528 4.99 -7.20 -0.62
N LEU A 529 6.18 -7.26 -0.02
CA LEU A 529 7.09 -8.39 -0.20
C LEU A 529 6.62 -9.61 0.59
N CYS A 530 6.17 -9.44 1.84
CA CYS A 530 5.64 -10.55 2.63
C CYS A 530 4.44 -11.19 1.93
N ALA A 531 3.52 -10.36 1.42
CA ALA A 531 2.38 -10.83 0.63
C ALA A 531 2.84 -11.56 -0.65
N ALA A 532 3.81 -11.01 -1.38
CA ALA A 532 4.39 -11.66 -2.56
C ALA A 532 5.08 -13.01 -2.23
N ALA A 533 5.70 -13.13 -1.05
CA ALA A 533 6.35 -14.36 -0.59
C ALA A 533 5.36 -15.45 -0.12
N GLY A 534 4.07 -15.11 -0.01
CA GLY A 534 3.00 -16.02 0.41
C GLY A 534 2.68 -15.98 1.90
N ALA A 535 3.06 -14.90 2.62
CA ALA A 535 2.68 -14.74 4.02
C ALA A 535 1.16 -14.66 4.15
N GLU A 536 0.60 -15.31 5.18
CA GLU A 536 -0.79 -15.09 5.57
C GLU A 536 -0.94 -13.67 6.13
N TYR A 537 -2.02 -12.98 5.80
CA TYR A 537 -2.31 -11.65 6.31
C TYR A 537 -3.82 -11.42 6.41
N SER A 538 -4.22 -10.50 7.28
CA SER A 538 -5.56 -9.94 7.31
C SER A 538 -5.56 -8.58 6.63
N PHE A 539 -6.54 -8.36 5.75
CA PHE A 539 -6.87 -7.04 5.24
C PHE A 539 -8.15 -6.59 5.93
N VAL A 540 -8.13 -5.38 6.49
CA VAL A 540 -9.28 -4.78 7.15
C VAL A 540 -10.30 -4.34 6.08
N ASN A 541 -11.09 -5.31 5.61
CA ASN A 541 -12.18 -5.24 4.60
C ASN A 541 -12.60 -6.64 4.09
N ASP A 542 -11.80 -7.70 4.30
CA ASP A 542 -12.11 -9.09 3.89
C ASP A 542 -13.11 -9.76 4.87
N GLY A 543 -14.26 -9.11 5.10
CA GLY A 543 -15.34 -9.63 5.93
C GLY A 543 -16.11 -8.57 6.74
N ASP A 544 -15.51 -7.41 6.95
CA ASP A 544 -16.02 -6.28 7.72
C ASP A 544 -15.45 -4.95 7.18
N LEU A 545 -16.20 -3.83 7.15
CA LEU A 545 -15.75 -2.53 6.59
C LEU A 545 -15.04 -1.63 7.63
N CYS A 546 -14.29 -2.20 8.56
CA CYS A 546 -13.78 -1.50 9.75
C CYS A 546 -12.40 -0.88 9.57
N ILE A 547 -12.21 -0.04 8.55
CA ILE A 547 -10.89 0.50 8.19
C ILE A 547 -10.67 1.91 8.76
N GLN A 548 -9.42 2.19 9.15
CA GLN A 548 -9.02 3.52 9.62
C GLN A 548 -9.07 4.57 8.49
N GLU A 549 -9.57 5.76 8.81
CA GLU A 549 -9.64 6.88 7.87
C GLU A 549 -8.25 7.35 7.43
N ASP A 550 -8.03 7.64 6.15
CA ASP A 550 -6.79 8.27 5.68
C ASP A 550 -6.92 9.80 5.54
N SER A 551 -5.82 10.48 5.19
CA SER A 551 -5.79 11.95 5.13
C SER A 551 -4.96 12.51 3.96
N PHE A 552 -5.42 13.61 3.36
CA PHE A 552 -4.69 14.39 2.34
C PHE A 552 -4.29 15.76 2.87
N ARG A 553 -3.21 15.83 3.66
CA ARG A 553 -2.79 17.08 4.31
C ARG A 553 -2.36 18.16 3.31
N ASP A 554 -1.66 17.80 2.24
CA ASP A 554 -0.99 18.75 1.34
C ASP A 554 -1.93 19.49 0.37
N LEU A 555 -3.20 19.08 0.25
CA LEU A 555 -4.18 19.73 -0.63
C LEU A 555 -5.16 20.66 0.12
N GLY A 556 -4.91 20.91 1.40
CA GLY A 556 -5.85 21.61 2.28
C GLY A 556 -7.14 20.83 2.51
N LEU A 557 -7.15 19.54 2.16
CA LEU A 557 -8.24 18.61 2.40
C LEU A 557 -7.98 17.91 3.73
N TYR A 558 -8.23 18.62 4.83
CA TYR A 558 -8.28 17.96 6.13
C TYR A 558 -9.63 17.25 6.29
N GLY A 559 -9.78 16.13 5.59
CA GLY A 559 -10.84 15.18 5.85
C GLY A 559 -10.22 13.86 6.26
N ASN A 560 -10.23 13.54 7.56
CA ASN A 560 -10.12 12.16 8.02
C ASN A 560 -11.45 11.49 7.66
N VAL A 561 -11.72 11.22 6.39
CA VAL A 561 -13.03 10.70 5.93
C VAL A 561 -12.91 9.73 4.76
N LEU A 562 -11.69 9.31 4.40
CA LEU A 562 -11.45 8.49 3.22
C LEU A 562 -10.63 7.26 3.56
N PRO A 563 -11.28 6.18 3.99
CA PRO A 563 -10.75 4.85 3.82
C PRO A 563 -10.28 4.55 2.38
N LEU A 564 -9.04 4.09 2.23
CA LEU A 564 -8.44 3.70 0.96
C LEU A 564 -8.04 2.22 0.97
N ASP A 565 -8.18 1.55 -0.18
CA ASP A 565 -7.55 0.25 -0.42
C ASP A 565 -6.23 0.46 -1.19
N PRO A 566 -5.04 0.33 -0.55
CA PRO A 566 -3.74 0.43 -1.23
C PRO A 566 -3.49 -0.65 -2.29
N ALA A 567 -4.18 -1.79 -2.20
CA ALA A 567 -4.02 -2.89 -3.13
C ALA A 567 -4.98 -2.77 -4.34
N ASP A 568 -5.80 -1.72 -4.41
CA ASP A 568 -6.56 -1.33 -5.60
C ASP A 568 -5.98 -0.08 -6.24
N GLU A 569 -5.17 -0.27 -7.28
CA GLU A 569 -4.51 0.82 -8.00
C GLU A 569 -5.47 1.78 -8.71
N HIS A 570 -6.66 1.32 -9.12
CA HIS A 570 -7.66 2.24 -9.66
C HIS A 570 -8.23 3.13 -8.55
N SER A 571 -8.54 2.54 -7.38
CA SER A 571 -8.96 3.29 -6.20
C SER A 571 -7.90 4.29 -5.76
N LEU A 572 -6.64 3.87 -5.66
CA LEU A 572 -5.50 4.73 -5.33
C LEU A 572 -5.34 5.89 -6.31
N THR A 573 -5.47 5.61 -7.61
CA THR A 573 -5.43 6.63 -8.66
C THR A 573 -6.58 7.63 -8.52
N MET A 574 -7.81 7.14 -8.37
CA MET A 574 -8.99 8.00 -8.27
C MET A 574 -8.99 8.83 -6.98
N HIS A 575 -8.47 8.32 -5.87
CA HIS A 575 -8.26 9.11 -4.66
C HIS A 575 -7.41 10.36 -4.94
N HIS A 576 -6.27 10.22 -5.64
CA HIS A 576 -5.41 11.34 -5.98
C HIS A 576 -6.08 12.35 -6.92
N VAL A 577 -6.80 11.85 -7.95
CA VAL A 577 -7.52 12.68 -8.92
C VAL A 577 -8.63 13.49 -8.24
N LEU A 578 -9.48 12.82 -7.46
CA LEU A 578 -10.63 13.45 -6.82
C LEU A 578 -10.18 14.40 -5.71
N ALA A 579 -9.16 14.02 -4.92
CA ALA A 579 -8.56 14.92 -3.94
C ALA A 579 -7.99 16.17 -4.62
N ARG A 580 -7.28 16.02 -5.76
CA ARG A 580 -6.78 17.18 -6.49
C ARG A 580 -7.88 18.02 -7.10
N LYS A 581 -9.01 17.43 -7.52
CA LYS A 581 -10.18 18.16 -8.02
C LYS A 581 -10.88 18.97 -6.92
N ALA A 582 -11.01 18.40 -5.71
CA ALA A 582 -11.70 19.00 -4.58
C ALA A 582 -10.83 19.96 -3.74
N GLY A 583 -9.52 19.77 -3.74
CA GLY A 583 -8.56 20.53 -2.91
C GLY A 583 -8.25 21.94 -3.39
N LYS A 584 -7.35 22.62 -2.66
CA LYS A 584 -6.81 23.93 -3.06
C LYS A 584 -5.89 23.81 -4.28
N GLN A 585 -5.84 24.87 -5.09
CA GLN A 585 -5.23 24.84 -6.43
C GLN A 585 -4.04 25.78 -6.60
N ASP A 586 -3.92 26.74 -5.70
CA ASP A 586 -2.82 27.70 -5.59
C ASP A 586 -1.64 27.13 -4.76
N LEU A 587 -1.72 25.86 -4.37
CA LEU A 587 -0.70 25.19 -3.56
C LEU A 587 0.50 24.74 -4.39
N TRP A 588 1.64 24.76 -3.71
CA TRP A 588 2.92 24.29 -4.24
C TRP A 588 3.17 22.84 -3.79
N ASP A 589 2.27 21.94 -4.19
CA ASP A 589 2.23 20.52 -3.83
C ASP A 589 3.19 19.68 -4.70
N PHE A 590 4.47 19.67 -4.33
CA PHE A 590 5.41 18.76 -5.00
C PHE A 590 5.00 17.29 -4.86
N TYR A 591 4.28 16.95 -3.78
CA TYR A 591 4.00 15.56 -3.45
C TYR A 591 2.69 15.38 -2.67
N PRO A 592 1.56 15.26 -3.35
CA PRO A 592 0.30 14.96 -2.69
C PRO A 592 0.22 13.45 -2.42
N MET A 593 0.76 12.96 -1.30
CA MET A 593 0.53 11.57 -0.87
C MET A 593 -0.58 11.45 0.15
N VAL A 594 -1.22 10.29 0.15
CA VAL A 594 -2.17 9.89 1.17
C VAL A 594 -1.39 9.54 2.44
N GLY A 595 -1.74 10.19 3.55
CA GLY A 595 -1.31 9.82 4.89
C GLY A 595 -2.05 8.57 5.34
N MET A 596 -1.66 7.43 4.78
CA MET A 596 -2.30 6.15 5.03
C MET A 596 -2.15 5.70 6.49
N ARG A 597 -3.17 5.09 7.09
CA ARG A 597 -3.12 4.58 8.47
C ARG A 597 -3.07 3.07 8.58
N GLU A 598 -3.73 2.36 7.68
CA GLU A 598 -3.93 0.91 7.75
C GLU A 598 -3.81 0.25 6.37
N SER A 599 -3.43 -1.04 6.37
CA SER A 599 -3.21 -1.87 5.19
C SER A 599 -3.20 -3.35 5.63
N ARG A 600 -2.46 -4.23 4.92
CA ARG A 600 -2.23 -5.62 5.32
C ARG A 600 -1.58 -5.69 6.70
N LEU A 601 -2.13 -6.52 7.58
CA LEU A 601 -1.52 -6.93 8.84
C LEU A 601 -1.06 -8.38 8.68
N ILE A 602 0.25 -8.60 8.70
CA ILE A 602 0.83 -9.92 8.50
C ILE A 602 0.52 -10.80 9.71
N ARG A 603 0.23 -12.08 9.46
CA ARG A 603 0.16 -13.09 10.50
C ARG A 603 1.57 -13.61 10.77
N GLY A 604 2.12 -13.19 11.90
CA GLY A 604 3.41 -13.63 12.39
C GLY A 604 3.31 -14.86 13.28
N GLU A 605 4.43 -15.23 13.89
CA GLU A 605 4.50 -16.30 14.90
C GLU A 605 3.69 -15.95 16.17
N HIS A 606 3.47 -14.65 16.43
CA HIS A 606 2.53 -14.14 17.43
C HIS A 606 1.76 -12.94 16.88
N VAL A 607 0.46 -12.89 17.14
CA VAL A 607 -0.39 -11.72 16.85
C VAL A 607 -0.66 -11.02 18.19
N ILE A 608 -0.21 -9.77 18.35
CA ILE A 608 -0.52 -9.01 19.57
C ILE A 608 -1.99 -8.54 19.49
N ASP A 609 -2.77 -8.85 20.52
CA ASP A 609 -4.20 -8.49 20.60
C ASP A 609 -4.53 -7.57 21.78
N VAL A 610 -5.80 -7.17 21.89
CA VAL A 610 -6.28 -6.24 22.92
C VAL A 610 -6.04 -6.78 24.35
N PRO A 611 -6.40 -8.04 24.68
CA PRO A 611 -6.03 -8.65 25.95
C PRO A 611 -4.54 -8.53 26.29
N ASP A 612 -3.63 -8.80 25.35
CA ASP A 612 -2.19 -8.68 25.57
C ASP A 612 -1.78 -7.25 26.02
N GLN A 613 -2.37 -6.21 25.43
CA GLN A 613 -2.15 -4.82 25.82
C GLN A 613 -2.68 -4.51 27.23
N ILE A 614 -3.90 -4.97 27.54
CA ILE A 614 -4.57 -4.68 28.81
C ILE A 614 -3.81 -5.29 30.00
N ILE A 615 -3.26 -6.50 29.84
CA ILE A 615 -2.49 -7.15 30.90
C ILE A 615 -1.01 -6.73 30.93
N GLY A 616 -0.55 -5.98 29.94
CA GLY A 616 0.86 -5.62 29.77
C GLY A 616 1.74 -6.84 29.55
N ARG A 617 1.35 -7.74 28.63
CA ARG A 617 2.04 -9.00 28.36
C ARG A 617 3.52 -8.77 28.05
N THR A 618 4.36 -9.57 28.67
CA THR A 618 5.82 -9.57 28.53
C THR A 618 6.29 -10.74 27.68
N TYR A 619 7.42 -10.57 27.00
CA TYR A 619 7.94 -11.52 26.04
C TYR A 619 9.44 -11.70 26.20
N ARG A 620 9.93 -12.96 26.24
CA ARG A 620 11.37 -13.26 26.31
C ARG A 620 12.19 -12.65 25.17
N ASP A 621 11.56 -12.50 24.01
CA ASP A 621 12.11 -11.99 22.77
C ASP A 621 11.67 -10.55 22.49
N LEU A 622 11.46 -9.73 23.53
CA LEU A 622 11.21 -8.29 23.40
C LEU A 622 12.32 -7.59 22.60
N VAL A 623 11.94 -6.84 21.55
CA VAL A 623 12.88 -6.06 20.71
C VAL A 623 12.50 -4.59 20.56
N SER A 624 11.24 -4.21 20.83
CA SER A 624 10.81 -2.81 20.77
C SER A 624 9.69 -2.49 21.75
N VAL A 625 9.53 -1.22 22.08
CA VAL A 625 8.48 -0.69 22.98
C VAL A 625 7.72 0.40 22.22
N ALA A 626 6.40 0.31 22.25
CA ALA A 626 5.52 1.37 21.77
C ALA A 626 4.82 2.08 22.92
N GLN A 627 4.59 3.38 22.77
CA GLN A 627 3.86 4.16 23.77
C GLN A 627 2.88 5.14 23.12
N SER A 628 1.60 4.83 23.19
CA SER A 628 0.55 5.71 22.65
C SER A 628 -0.75 5.63 23.46
N ALA A 629 -1.66 6.56 23.20
CA ALA A 629 -3.04 6.45 23.66
C ALA A 629 -3.90 5.89 22.52
N TYR A 630 -5.00 5.25 22.86
CA TYR A 630 -5.90 4.68 21.85
C TYR A 630 -6.65 5.80 21.10
N ASP A 631 -6.44 5.86 19.78
CA ASP A 631 -7.04 6.83 18.84
C ASP A 631 -7.25 6.17 17.46
N PRO A 632 -8.37 5.44 17.30
CA PRO A 632 -8.49 4.44 16.24
C PRO A 632 -8.79 5.02 14.85
N HIS A 633 -9.41 6.21 14.75
CA HIS A 633 -9.83 6.76 13.44
C HIS A 633 -10.71 5.80 12.60
N GLY A 634 -11.39 4.85 13.23
CA GLY A 634 -12.23 3.83 12.62
C GLY A 634 -12.94 3.02 13.70
N TYR A 635 -13.92 2.19 13.30
CA TYR A 635 -14.67 1.34 14.23
C TYR A 635 -13.93 0.04 14.55
N HIS A 636 -14.13 -0.45 15.78
CA HIS A 636 -13.58 -1.71 16.26
C HIS A 636 -14.21 -2.94 15.62
N ASP A 637 -13.40 -3.97 15.44
CA ASP A 637 -13.83 -5.32 15.04
C ASP A 637 -13.64 -6.38 16.15
N SER A 638 -12.94 -6.05 17.24
CA SER A 638 -12.70 -6.97 18.36
C SER A 638 -13.91 -7.18 19.25
N ASP A 639 -14.39 -8.44 19.34
CA ASP A 639 -15.40 -8.87 20.31
C ASP A 639 -14.99 -8.54 21.76
N ALA A 640 -13.69 -8.51 22.06
CA ALA A 640 -13.17 -8.16 23.37
C ALA A 640 -13.44 -6.68 23.73
N ILE A 641 -13.34 -5.76 22.76
CA ILE A 641 -13.69 -4.36 22.97
C ILE A 641 -15.19 -4.22 23.24
N TYR A 642 -16.05 -4.88 22.46
CA TYR A 642 -17.50 -4.87 22.71
C TYR A 642 -17.85 -5.55 24.04
N ALA A 643 -17.06 -6.52 24.52
CA ALA A 643 -17.20 -7.11 25.86
C ALA A 643 -16.85 -6.14 27.00
N GLY A 644 -16.05 -5.10 26.74
CA GLY A 644 -15.66 -4.08 27.73
C GLY A 644 -14.16 -3.85 27.84
N LEU A 645 -13.32 -4.45 26.98
CA LEU A 645 -11.87 -4.23 26.95
C LEU A 645 -11.44 -3.03 26.11
N MET A 646 -12.22 -1.94 26.09
CA MET A 646 -11.80 -0.70 25.44
C MET A 646 -10.43 -0.24 26.00
N PRO A 647 -9.38 -0.09 25.19
CA PRO A 647 -8.09 0.38 25.69
C PRO A 647 -8.17 1.83 26.19
N PRO A 648 -7.25 2.26 27.09
CA PRO A 648 -7.24 3.64 27.57
C PRO A 648 -7.11 4.66 26.43
N THR A 649 -8.15 5.47 26.25
CA THR A 649 -8.27 6.45 25.17
C THR A 649 -7.44 7.70 25.41
N LYS A 650 -7.25 8.51 24.36
CA LYS A 650 -6.60 9.84 24.44
C LYS A 650 -7.25 10.79 25.46
N HIS A 651 -8.53 10.58 25.82
CA HIS A 651 -9.25 11.38 26.82
C HIS A 651 -9.02 10.88 28.25
N GLU A 652 -8.71 9.60 28.42
CA GLU A 652 -8.46 8.98 29.73
C GLU A 652 -6.98 9.05 30.11
N THR A 653 -6.06 8.79 29.18
CA THR A 653 -4.62 8.84 29.42
C THR A 653 -3.92 9.83 28.50
N LYS A 654 -3.54 10.99 29.07
CA LYS A 654 -2.67 11.92 28.37
C LYS A 654 -1.24 11.41 28.22
N ALA A 655 -0.78 10.42 28.97
CA ALA A 655 0.58 9.88 28.86
C ALA A 655 0.69 8.70 27.88
N GLY A 656 -0.44 8.12 27.47
CA GLY A 656 -0.48 6.85 26.74
C GLY A 656 -0.29 5.64 27.66
N PHE A 657 -0.24 4.45 27.07
CA PHE A 657 0.11 3.18 27.72
C PHE A 657 1.15 2.44 26.87
N ILE A 658 1.81 1.45 27.47
CA ILE A 658 2.92 0.72 26.84
C ILE A 658 2.38 -0.54 26.15
N THR A 659 2.91 -0.83 24.97
CA THR A 659 2.81 -2.14 24.32
C THR A 659 4.21 -2.67 24.05
N TYR A 660 4.47 -3.91 24.44
CA TYR A 660 5.75 -4.60 24.23
C TYR A 660 5.71 -5.36 22.90
N ILE A 661 6.69 -5.14 22.03
CA ILE A 661 6.76 -5.75 20.69
C ILE A 661 7.86 -6.82 20.67
N PRO A 662 7.51 -8.11 20.59
CA PRO A 662 8.49 -9.19 20.50
C PRO A 662 8.96 -9.45 19.06
N LEU A 663 10.13 -10.07 18.90
CA LEU A 663 10.63 -10.47 17.58
C LEU A 663 9.62 -11.35 16.84
N ARG A 664 8.97 -12.30 17.52
CA ARG A 664 8.00 -13.21 16.91
C ARG A 664 6.78 -12.53 16.26
N SER A 665 6.44 -11.28 16.59
CA SER A 665 5.40 -10.52 15.87
C SER A 665 5.91 -9.85 14.59
N LEU A 666 7.22 -9.77 14.41
CA LEU A 666 7.89 -9.28 13.20
C LEU A 666 8.23 -10.40 12.21
N LEU A 667 8.06 -11.67 12.60
CA LEU A 667 8.40 -12.84 11.80
C LEU A 667 7.14 -13.42 11.14
N PRO A 668 6.95 -13.28 9.81
CA PRO A 668 5.83 -13.89 9.10
C PRO A 668 5.80 -15.41 9.32
N LYS A 669 4.65 -15.95 9.72
CA LYS A 669 4.52 -17.37 10.06
C LYS A 669 4.82 -18.25 8.84
N GLY A 670 5.68 -19.25 9.03
CA GLY A 670 6.03 -20.19 7.98
C GLY A 670 7.01 -19.68 6.92
N LEU A 671 7.53 -18.45 7.02
CA LEU A 671 8.58 -17.93 6.14
C LEU A 671 9.86 -17.62 6.91
N GLU A 672 11.02 -17.96 6.35
CA GLU A 672 12.34 -17.67 6.92
C GLU A 672 13.09 -16.62 6.08
N GLY A 673 14.11 -15.97 6.64
CA GLY A 673 14.90 -14.95 5.94
C GLY A 673 14.18 -13.61 5.69
N ILE A 674 13.00 -13.40 6.26
CA ILE A 674 12.23 -12.15 6.13
C ILE A 674 11.66 -11.69 7.48
N MET A 675 11.69 -10.37 7.71
CA MET A 675 10.95 -9.68 8.78
C MET A 675 10.00 -8.65 8.19
N VAL A 676 8.89 -8.37 8.87
CA VAL A 676 7.98 -7.25 8.58
C VAL A 676 8.05 -6.23 9.71
N VAL A 677 8.12 -4.95 9.36
CA VAL A 677 8.13 -3.83 10.32
C VAL A 677 7.18 -2.72 9.89
N GLY A 678 6.92 -1.76 10.77
CA GLY A 678 6.03 -0.65 10.45
C GLY A 678 4.57 -0.99 10.74
N ARG A 679 3.65 -0.42 9.96
CA ARG A 679 2.20 -0.53 10.16
C ARG A 679 1.62 -1.92 9.92
N SER A 680 2.40 -2.82 9.33
CA SER A 680 1.95 -4.13 8.84
C SER A 680 2.46 -5.32 9.65
N HIS A 681 3.19 -5.09 10.75
CA HIS A 681 3.63 -6.16 11.63
C HIS A 681 2.45 -6.83 12.35
N SER A 682 2.70 -7.95 13.03
CA SER A 682 1.63 -8.85 13.46
C SER A 682 0.89 -8.40 14.71
N VAL A 683 -0.21 -7.68 14.48
CA VAL A 683 -1.13 -7.17 15.49
C VAL A 683 -2.57 -7.23 14.96
N THR A 684 -3.56 -7.18 15.84
CA THR A 684 -4.96 -6.99 15.42
C THR A 684 -5.24 -5.55 15.00
N HIS A 685 -6.31 -5.31 14.23
CA HIS A 685 -6.78 -3.99 13.81
C HIS A 685 -6.77 -2.99 14.97
N ASP A 686 -7.41 -3.37 16.07
CA ASP A 686 -7.54 -2.52 17.24
C ASP A 686 -6.18 -2.24 17.92
N VAL A 687 -5.24 -3.18 17.93
CA VAL A 687 -3.91 -2.93 18.52
C VAL A 687 -3.07 -2.00 17.65
N GLN A 688 -3.17 -2.16 16.32
CA GLN A 688 -2.37 -1.44 15.34
C GLN A 688 -2.35 0.07 15.55
N VAL A 689 -3.50 0.64 15.95
CA VAL A 689 -3.70 2.08 16.16
C VAL A 689 -2.73 2.68 17.19
N THR A 690 -2.20 1.86 18.09
CA THR A 690 -1.33 2.29 19.19
C THR A 690 0.15 1.97 19.01
N VAL A 691 0.50 1.12 18.04
CA VAL A 691 1.88 0.67 17.78
C VAL A 691 2.47 1.26 16.49
N ARG A 692 1.75 2.18 15.83
CA ARG A 692 2.15 2.78 14.55
C ARG A 692 2.68 4.22 14.64
N MET A 693 3.03 4.72 15.82
CA MET A 693 3.53 6.10 15.92
C MET A 693 4.96 6.16 15.38
N ASN A 694 5.30 7.23 14.67
CA ASN A 694 6.60 7.33 14.02
C ASN A 694 7.82 7.08 14.95
N PRO A 695 7.86 7.56 16.21
CA PRO A 695 8.95 7.22 17.13
C PRO A 695 9.05 5.72 17.43
N ASP A 696 7.91 5.04 17.58
CA ASP A 696 7.83 3.60 17.85
C ASP A 696 8.36 2.81 16.65
N LEU A 697 7.88 3.16 15.45
CA LEU A 697 8.29 2.52 14.19
C LEU A 697 9.79 2.72 13.90
N MET A 698 10.37 3.85 14.31
CA MET A 698 11.80 4.09 14.17
C MET A 698 12.63 3.13 15.02
N ASN A 699 12.19 2.89 16.27
CA ASN A 699 12.87 1.98 17.18
C ASN A 699 12.67 0.52 16.76
N GLU A 700 11.46 0.15 16.35
CA GLU A 700 11.13 -1.18 15.83
C GLU A 700 11.98 -1.51 14.61
N GLY A 701 12.03 -0.61 13.63
CA GLY A 701 12.88 -0.75 12.44
C GLY A 701 14.35 -0.96 12.81
N TYR A 702 14.91 -0.10 13.66
CA TYR A 702 16.32 -0.21 14.09
C TYR A 702 16.61 -1.53 14.79
N ALA A 703 15.70 -2.01 15.63
CA ALA A 703 15.81 -3.29 16.30
C ALA A 703 15.82 -4.46 15.29
N ALA A 704 14.89 -4.47 14.32
CA ALA A 704 14.89 -5.46 13.25
C ALA A 704 16.19 -5.43 12.44
N GLY A 705 16.74 -4.25 12.15
CA GLY A 705 18.06 -4.10 11.54
C GLY A 705 19.19 -4.75 12.34
N CYS A 706 19.17 -4.59 13.66
CA CYS A 706 20.14 -5.23 14.55
C CYS A 706 20.00 -6.75 14.57
N VAL A 707 18.77 -7.27 14.61
CA VAL A 707 18.49 -8.71 14.54
C VAL A 707 18.97 -9.29 13.20
N ALA A 708 18.68 -8.63 12.08
CA ALA A 708 19.12 -9.06 10.76
C ALA A 708 20.65 -9.15 10.66
N ALA A 709 21.36 -8.12 11.14
CA ALA A 709 22.82 -8.13 11.12
C ALA A 709 23.41 -9.20 12.06
N GLU A 710 22.79 -9.46 13.21
CA GLU A 710 23.24 -10.54 14.09
C GLU A 710 23.04 -11.91 13.43
N ALA A 711 21.86 -12.16 12.84
CA ALA A 711 21.56 -13.40 12.10
C ALA A 711 22.55 -13.63 10.95
N VAL A 712 22.85 -12.59 10.15
CA VAL A 712 23.87 -12.66 9.09
C VAL A 712 25.25 -12.97 9.67
N LYS A 713 25.65 -12.27 10.74
CA LYS A 713 26.98 -12.39 11.35
C LYS A 713 27.21 -13.78 11.96
N THR A 714 26.18 -14.37 12.57
CA THR A 714 26.27 -15.68 13.22
C THR A 714 25.89 -16.85 12.30
N GLY A 715 25.35 -16.57 11.11
CA GLY A 715 24.83 -17.58 10.20
C GLY A 715 23.60 -18.31 10.74
N GLN A 716 22.87 -17.69 11.66
CA GLN A 716 21.66 -18.27 12.28
C GLN A 716 20.40 -17.80 11.56
N ASP A 717 19.35 -18.62 11.64
CA ASP A 717 18.00 -18.23 11.23
C ASP A 717 17.41 -17.18 12.17
N LEU A 718 16.49 -16.36 11.66
CA LEU A 718 15.88 -15.26 12.42
C LEU A 718 15.12 -15.80 13.65
N ARG A 719 14.53 -16.99 13.55
CA ARG A 719 13.84 -17.66 14.67
C ARG A 719 14.78 -18.19 15.75
N GLY A 720 16.04 -18.44 15.41
CA GLY A 720 17.04 -19.08 16.27
C GLY A 720 18.17 -18.16 16.73
N VAL A 721 18.16 -16.89 16.31
CA VAL A 721 19.20 -15.91 16.63
C VAL A 721 19.25 -15.64 18.13
N ASP A 722 20.46 -15.58 18.70
CA ASP A 722 20.63 -15.19 20.10
C ASP A 722 20.34 -13.69 20.28
N LEU A 723 19.22 -13.40 20.93
CA LEU A 723 18.80 -12.02 21.18
C LEU A 723 19.53 -11.37 22.34
N GLY A 724 20.31 -12.10 23.15
CA GLY A 724 21.00 -11.53 24.30
C GLY A 724 21.86 -10.30 23.95
N PRO A 725 22.85 -10.44 23.05
CA PRO A 725 23.68 -9.33 22.60
C PRO A 725 22.89 -8.21 21.89
N VAL A 726 21.79 -8.55 21.20
CA VAL A 726 20.93 -7.57 20.53
C VAL A 726 20.19 -6.74 21.58
N GLN A 727 19.54 -7.38 22.55
CA GLN A 727 18.77 -6.74 23.61
C GLN A 727 19.67 -5.88 24.51
N ASP A 728 20.90 -6.33 24.79
CA ASP A 728 21.87 -5.54 25.56
C ASP A 728 22.25 -4.24 24.83
N HIS A 729 22.43 -4.29 23.51
CA HIS A 729 22.63 -3.09 22.70
C HIS A 729 21.38 -2.22 22.61
N LEU A 730 20.19 -2.81 22.52
CA LEU A 730 18.95 -2.04 22.53
C LEU A 730 18.78 -1.27 23.84
N VAL A 731 19.31 -1.78 24.96
CA VAL A 731 19.43 -1.02 26.21
C VAL A 731 20.43 0.12 26.08
N GLU A 732 21.62 -0.14 25.52
CA GLU A 732 22.66 0.87 25.33
C GLU A 732 22.16 2.08 24.52
N VAL A 733 21.47 1.83 23.41
CA VAL A 733 20.92 2.91 22.57
C VAL A 733 19.62 3.49 23.10
N GLY A 734 19.01 2.87 24.12
CA GLY A 734 17.77 3.31 24.76
C GLY A 734 16.48 2.95 24.02
N ASN A 735 16.53 1.99 23.07
CA ASN A 735 15.34 1.45 22.41
C ASN A 735 14.44 0.65 23.37
N ILE A 736 15.05 0.00 24.36
CA ILE A 736 14.38 -0.59 25.53
C ILE A 736 15.12 -0.13 26.79
N SER A 737 14.49 -0.08 27.95
CA SER A 737 15.19 0.29 29.19
C SER A 737 15.93 -0.89 29.81
N ALA A 738 16.91 -0.62 30.69
CA ALA A 738 17.56 -1.66 31.49
C ALA A 738 16.56 -2.39 32.42
N ALA A 739 15.45 -1.75 32.80
CA ALA A 739 14.36 -2.40 33.53
C ALA A 739 13.57 -3.34 32.60
N ASP A 740 13.25 -2.91 31.38
CA ASP A 740 12.59 -3.78 30.39
C ASP A 740 13.44 -5.02 30.09
N ARG A 741 14.76 -4.86 29.97
CA ARG A 741 15.69 -5.97 29.79
C ARG A 741 15.62 -7.02 30.89
N ARG A 742 15.45 -6.62 32.15
CA ARG A 742 15.37 -7.55 33.29
C ARG A 742 13.96 -8.10 33.49
N ASP A 743 12.96 -7.25 33.38
CA ASP A 743 11.63 -7.50 33.93
C ASP A 743 10.60 -7.79 32.82
N LYS A 744 10.92 -7.49 31.55
CA LYS A 744 10.00 -7.60 30.40
C LYS A 744 10.52 -8.53 29.31
N CYS A 745 11.81 -8.82 29.28
CA CYS A 745 12.40 -9.91 28.48
C CYS A 745 12.16 -11.28 29.14
N VAL A 746 10.94 -11.53 29.59
CA VAL A 746 10.47 -12.79 30.21
C VAL A 746 9.09 -13.11 29.68
N GLU A 747 8.76 -14.40 29.53
CA GLU A 747 7.45 -14.81 29.00
C GLU A 747 6.37 -14.72 30.08
N THR A 748 5.28 -14.01 29.81
CA THR A 748 4.10 -14.05 30.68
C THR A 748 3.45 -15.44 30.61
N PRO A 749 3.23 -16.14 31.74
CA PRO A 749 2.59 -17.45 31.74
C PRO A 749 1.13 -17.39 31.28
N GLU A 750 0.59 -18.57 30.91
CA GLU A 750 -0.83 -18.71 30.66
C GLU A 750 -1.62 -18.73 31.99
N PRO A 751 -2.85 -18.19 32.02
CA PRO A 751 -3.68 -18.20 33.23
C PRO A 751 -3.91 -19.62 33.77
N THR A 752 -3.79 -19.76 35.09
CA THR A 752 -4.14 -20.98 35.84
C THR A 752 -5.64 -21.10 36.03
N ASP A 753 -6.17 -22.31 36.25
CA ASP A 753 -7.61 -22.50 36.47
C ASP A 753 -8.13 -21.74 37.71
N ALA A 754 -7.28 -21.59 38.75
CA ALA A 754 -7.62 -20.79 39.93
C ALA A 754 -7.78 -19.30 39.61
N GLU A 755 -6.90 -18.74 38.77
CA GLU A 755 -7.01 -17.35 38.30
C GLU A 755 -8.24 -17.16 37.40
N LEU A 756 -8.58 -18.15 36.58
CA LEU A 756 -9.80 -18.13 35.74
C LEU A 756 -11.07 -18.18 36.59
N GLU A 757 -11.09 -19.04 37.62
CA GLU A 757 -12.19 -19.13 38.57
C GLU A 757 -12.38 -17.82 39.34
N GLU A 758 -11.31 -17.28 39.92
CA GLU A 758 -11.34 -16.00 40.63
C GLU A 758 -11.80 -14.85 39.73
N ALA A 759 -11.31 -14.79 38.49
CA ALA A 759 -11.71 -13.78 37.52
C ALA A 759 -13.19 -13.92 37.11
N ALA A 760 -13.71 -15.15 37.02
CA ALA A 760 -15.11 -15.42 36.71
C ALA A 760 -16.05 -15.03 37.86
N GLU A 761 -15.65 -15.31 39.11
CA GLU A 761 -16.40 -14.94 40.31
C GLU A 761 -16.45 -13.41 40.48
N ASN A 762 -15.30 -12.75 40.31
CA ASN A 762 -15.10 -11.32 40.59
C ASN A 762 -15.00 -10.46 39.32
N LEU A 763 -15.80 -10.77 38.30
CA LEU A 763 -15.79 -10.05 37.03
C LEU A 763 -16.35 -8.62 37.17
N GLY A 764 -15.46 -7.68 37.53
CA GLY A 764 -15.77 -6.25 37.69
C GLY A 764 -14.79 -5.30 36.99
N GLY A 765 -13.67 -5.78 36.44
CA GLY A 765 -12.63 -4.96 35.85
C GLY A 765 -12.04 -5.52 34.54
N LYS A 766 -11.30 -4.66 33.82
CA LYS A 766 -10.67 -5.02 32.53
C LYS A 766 -9.64 -6.15 32.68
N LEU A 767 -8.92 -6.20 33.81
CA LEU A 767 -7.92 -7.25 34.04
C LEU A 767 -8.57 -8.63 34.14
N GLN A 768 -9.63 -8.79 34.93
CA GLN A 768 -10.36 -10.07 35.05
C GLN A 768 -10.93 -10.50 33.71
N LEU A 769 -11.55 -9.59 32.95
CA LEU A 769 -12.08 -9.90 31.63
C LEU A 769 -10.96 -10.31 30.65
N ALA A 770 -9.82 -9.61 30.63
CA ALA A 770 -8.68 -9.97 29.79
C ALA A 770 -8.09 -11.34 30.16
N THR A 771 -7.98 -11.64 31.46
CA THR A 771 -7.56 -12.97 31.96
C THR A 771 -8.50 -14.07 31.47
N LEU A 772 -9.82 -13.86 31.54
CA LEU A 772 -10.81 -14.82 31.06
C LEU A 772 -10.77 -15.01 29.54
N ILE A 773 -10.62 -13.92 28.77
CA ILE A 773 -10.51 -14.02 27.31
C ILE A 773 -9.23 -14.77 26.92
N ARG A 774 -8.10 -14.52 27.59
CA ARG A 774 -6.86 -15.29 27.38
C ARG A 774 -7.00 -16.76 27.76
N GLY A 775 -7.80 -17.08 28.79
CA GLY A 775 -8.12 -18.47 29.13
C GLY A 775 -8.93 -19.21 28.06
N GLY A 776 -9.60 -18.48 27.16
CA GLY A 776 -10.39 -19.03 26.06
C GLY A 776 -11.44 -20.03 26.56
N ASP A 777 -11.51 -21.20 25.93
CA ASP A 777 -12.47 -22.26 26.26
C ASP A 777 -12.39 -22.72 27.73
N ARG A 778 -11.20 -22.64 28.36
CA ARG A 778 -11.02 -23.02 29.78
C ARG A 778 -11.79 -22.10 30.73
N SER A 779 -12.07 -20.87 30.32
CA SER A 779 -12.83 -19.90 31.12
C SER A 779 -14.34 -20.19 31.12
N ILE A 780 -14.86 -20.88 30.11
CA ILE A 780 -16.30 -21.07 29.90
C ILE A 780 -16.97 -21.81 31.08
N PRO A 781 -16.44 -22.95 31.60
CA PRO A 781 -17.06 -23.64 32.73
C PRO A 781 -17.17 -22.77 33.98
N HIS A 782 -16.10 -22.04 34.32
CA HIS A 782 -16.07 -21.14 35.48
C HIS A 782 -17.05 -19.98 35.31
N LEU A 783 -17.09 -19.37 34.12
CA LEU A 783 -18.02 -18.30 33.80
C LEU A 783 -19.48 -18.76 33.83
N ARG A 784 -19.79 -19.94 33.30
CA ARG A 784 -21.14 -20.52 33.36
C ARG A 784 -21.59 -20.76 34.79
N ALA A 785 -20.73 -21.35 35.62
CA ALA A 785 -21.02 -21.59 37.04
C ALA A 785 -21.28 -20.28 37.79
N SER A 786 -20.36 -19.30 37.63
CA SER A 786 -20.47 -17.98 38.24
C SER A 786 -21.69 -17.18 37.74
N PHE A 787 -22.02 -17.27 36.45
CA PHE A 787 -23.21 -16.65 35.86
C PHE A 787 -24.50 -17.30 36.36
N GLY A 788 -24.55 -18.63 36.44
CA GLY A 788 -25.70 -19.35 36.98
C GLY A 788 -25.98 -19.03 38.46
N ALA A 789 -24.93 -18.84 39.25
CA ALA A 789 -25.05 -18.44 40.66
C ALA A 789 -25.48 -16.97 40.82
N ALA A 790 -24.91 -16.06 40.03
CA ALA A 790 -25.20 -14.64 40.10
C ALA A 790 -25.12 -13.98 38.70
N PRO A 791 -26.24 -13.97 37.94
CA PRO A 791 -26.28 -13.38 36.61
C PRO A 791 -25.97 -11.88 36.63
N SER A 792 -25.12 -11.44 35.70
CA SER A 792 -24.82 -10.02 35.50
C SER A 792 -24.59 -9.73 34.02
N LEU A 793 -24.75 -8.46 33.62
CA LEU A 793 -24.48 -8.04 32.25
C LEU A 793 -23.03 -8.31 31.84
N ALA A 794 -22.06 -8.04 32.72
CA ALA A 794 -20.64 -8.27 32.44
C ALA A 794 -20.34 -9.76 32.18
N LYS A 795 -20.86 -10.67 33.01
CA LYS A 795 -20.69 -12.12 32.84
C LYS A 795 -21.38 -12.63 31.57
N ALA A 796 -22.58 -12.12 31.28
CA ALA A 796 -23.32 -12.46 30.06
C ALA A 796 -22.56 -12.04 28.79
N LYS A 797 -22.00 -10.83 28.78
CA LYS A 797 -21.15 -10.32 27.69
C LYS A 797 -19.87 -11.15 27.53
N ALA A 798 -19.20 -11.49 28.64
CA ALA A 798 -17.98 -12.31 28.61
C ALA A 798 -18.24 -13.72 28.04
N LEU A 799 -19.34 -14.37 28.43
CA LEU A 799 -19.76 -15.66 27.86
C LEU A 799 -19.97 -15.56 26.34
N CYS A 800 -20.72 -14.56 25.88
CA CYS A 800 -20.99 -14.39 24.45
C CYS A 800 -19.74 -14.01 23.64
N ALA A 801 -18.80 -13.25 24.21
CA ALA A 801 -17.50 -12.95 23.59
C ALA A 801 -16.60 -14.19 23.44
N LEU A 802 -16.79 -15.20 24.30
CA LEU A 802 -16.14 -16.51 24.17
C LEU A 802 -16.94 -17.48 23.26
N GLY A 803 -17.97 -17.00 22.56
CA GLY A 803 -18.83 -17.80 21.69
C GLY A 803 -19.85 -18.67 22.42
N ASP A 804 -20.03 -18.50 23.74
CA ASP A 804 -20.95 -19.29 24.54
C ASP A 804 -22.40 -18.80 24.47
N GLN A 805 -23.34 -19.74 24.39
CA GLN A 805 -24.77 -19.43 24.17
C GLN A 805 -25.62 -19.38 25.45
N ALA A 806 -25.04 -19.67 26.63
CA ALA A 806 -25.82 -19.79 27.88
C ALA A 806 -26.50 -18.47 28.30
N ALA A 807 -25.95 -17.32 27.90
CA ALA A 807 -26.44 -16.00 28.29
C ALA A 807 -27.25 -15.26 27.21
N VAL A 808 -27.50 -15.90 26.05
CA VAL A 808 -28.18 -15.25 24.90
C VAL A 808 -29.57 -14.74 25.27
N GLU A 809 -30.40 -15.54 25.94
CA GLU A 809 -31.76 -15.13 26.33
C GLU A 809 -31.75 -13.98 27.35
N TYR A 810 -30.77 -13.98 28.26
CA TYR A 810 -30.57 -12.89 29.21
C TYR A 810 -30.24 -11.57 28.49
N LEU A 811 -29.30 -11.61 27.53
CA LEU A 811 -28.92 -10.44 26.75
C LEU A 811 -30.05 -9.96 25.81
N ALA A 812 -30.77 -10.87 25.17
CA ALA A 812 -31.90 -10.54 24.30
C ALA A 812 -33.03 -9.86 25.10
N ALA A 813 -33.41 -10.41 26.26
CA ALA A 813 -34.41 -9.80 27.13
C ALA A 813 -33.94 -8.45 27.68
N TRP A 814 -32.65 -8.31 28.00
CA TRP A 814 -32.08 -7.03 28.40
C TRP A 814 -32.18 -5.99 27.27
N LEU A 815 -31.85 -6.38 26.03
CA LEU A 815 -31.85 -5.52 24.86
C LEU A 815 -33.25 -4.98 24.53
N GLU A 816 -34.29 -5.82 24.62
CA GLU A 816 -35.68 -5.43 24.37
C GLU A 816 -36.15 -4.26 25.25
N ARG A 817 -35.69 -4.22 26.50
CA ARG A 817 -36.04 -3.16 27.47
C ARG A 817 -35.33 -1.84 27.23
N GLN A 818 -34.24 -1.83 26.47
CA GLN A 818 -33.47 -0.60 26.24
C GLN A 818 -34.10 0.29 25.16
N PRO A 819 -34.04 1.62 25.28
CA PRO A 819 -34.29 2.51 24.15
C PRO A 819 -33.17 2.39 23.10
N LEU A 820 -33.45 2.82 21.85
CA LEU A 820 -32.41 3.17 20.88
C LEU A 820 -32.00 4.62 21.15
N ALA A 821 -31.14 4.83 22.14
CA ALA A 821 -30.60 6.15 22.48
C ALA A 821 -29.08 6.03 22.62
N GLY A 822 -28.37 7.13 22.32
CA GLY A 822 -26.91 7.20 22.49
C GLY A 822 -26.10 6.56 21.37
N GLY A 823 -26.71 6.23 20.23
CA GLY A 823 -26.00 5.83 19.02
C GLY A 823 -25.09 6.94 18.50
N GLN A 824 -24.06 6.53 17.77
CA GLN A 824 -22.98 7.41 17.35
C GLN A 824 -22.93 7.56 15.84
N ALA A 825 -22.68 8.79 15.39
CA ALA A 825 -22.38 9.09 13.99
C ALA A 825 -20.98 8.59 13.62
N TYR A 826 -20.73 8.43 12.32
CA TYR A 826 -19.39 8.16 11.79
C TYR A 826 -18.53 9.42 11.92
N GLN A 827 -17.87 9.57 13.05
CA GLN A 827 -17.03 10.72 13.36
C GLN A 827 -15.99 10.36 14.42
N TRP A 828 -14.89 11.10 14.45
CA TRP A 828 -13.71 10.78 15.25
C TRP A 828 -13.98 10.47 16.73
N ASP A 829 -14.76 11.31 17.43
CA ASP A 829 -15.02 11.14 18.86
C ASP A 829 -15.93 9.94 19.16
N ALA A 830 -16.72 9.49 18.18
CA ALA A 830 -17.56 8.30 18.32
C ALA A 830 -16.74 7.02 18.47
N PHE A 831 -15.56 6.96 17.86
CA PHE A 831 -14.71 5.77 17.88
C PHE A 831 -14.00 5.53 19.22
N LEU A 832 -14.17 6.41 20.20
CA LEU A 832 -13.50 6.33 21.50
C LEU A 832 -14.37 5.66 22.58
N SER A 833 -15.53 5.13 22.18
CA SER A 833 -16.45 4.44 23.08
C SER A 833 -17.34 3.48 22.31
N VAL A 834 -17.87 2.48 23.01
CA VAL A 834 -18.90 1.60 22.48
C VAL A 834 -20.17 1.79 23.32
N PRO A 835 -21.29 2.24 22.74
CA PRO A 835 -22.57 2.27 23.45
C PRO A 835 -22.95 0.88 23.97
N GLU A 836 -23.45 0.78 25.20
CA GLU A 836 -23.76 -0.52 25.82
C GLU A 836 -24.80 -1.33 25.00
N VAL A 837 -25.75 -0.63 24.36
CA VAL A 837 -26.72 -1.26 23.44
C VAL A 837 -26.03 -1.89 22.23
N ASP A 838 -25.04 -1.20 21.65
CA ASP A 838 -24.27 -1.71 20.49
C ASP A 838 -23.39 -2.89 20.89
N ALA A 839 -22.76 -2.82 22.07
CA ALA A 839 -22.03 -3.93 22.67
C ALA A 839 -22.89 -5.19 22.80
N VAL A 840 -24.09 -5.09 23.37
CA VAL A 840 -24.98 -6.25 23.52
C VAL A 840 -25.46 -6.77 22.17
N ILE A 841 -25.83 -5.90 21.24
CA ILE A 841 -26.22 -6.28 19.87
C ILE A 841 -25.08 -7.06 19.20
N TRP A 842 -23.86 -6.54 19.26
CA TRP A 842 -22.67 -7.15 18.66
C TRP A 842 -22.39 -8.54 19.24
N LEU A 843 -22.40 -8.67 20.56
CA LEU A 843 -22.09 -9.93 21.26
C LEU A 843 -23.18 -10.99 21.11
N LEU A 844 -24.45 -10.60 20.97
CA LEU A 844 -25.50 -11.53 20.55
C LEU A 844 -25.20 -12.14 19.17
N GLY A 845 -24.61 -11.35 18.27
CA GLY A 845 -24.09 -11.82 16.98
C GLY A 845 -22.88 -12.75 17.12
N ALA A 846 -21.95 -12.45 18.02
CA ALA A 846 -20.77 -13.28 18.29
C ALA A 846 -21.11 -14.68 18.81
N ALA A 847 -22.16 -14.79 19.65
CA ALA A 847 -22.66 -16.09 20.13
C ALA A 847 -23.37 -16.93 19.04
N GLY A 848 -23.79 -16.31 17.94
CA GLY A 848 -24.34 -17.01 16.75
C GLY A 848 -25.66 -17.76 16.96
N ASP A 849 -26.50 -17.35 17.93
CA ASP A 849 -27.71 -18.07 18.30
C ASP A 849 -29.00 -17.40 17.78
N ARG A 850 -29.85 -18.19 17.10
CA ARG A 850 -31.13 -17.74 16.52
C ARG A 850 -32.12 -17.14 17.53
N ARG A 851 -32.01 -17.49 18.81
CA ARG A 851 -32.86 -16.95 19.88
C ARG A 851 -32.73 -15.43 20.03
N ALA A 852 -31.61 -14.86 19.58
CA ALA A 852 -31.39 -13.42 19.57
C ALA A 852 -32.15 -12.67 18.45
N VAL A 853 -32.53 -13.36 17.37
CA VAL A 853 -33.03 -12.75 16.12
C VAL A 853 -34.26 -11.87 16.35
N PRO A 854 -35.30 -12.26 17.13
CA PRO A 854 -36.46 -11.40 17.35
C PRO A 854 -36.11 -10.04 17.97
N ALA A 855 -35.24 -10.04 18.99
CA ALA A 855 -34.82 -8.81 19.65
C ALA A 855 -34.00 -7.91 18.72
N LEU A 856 -33.13 -8.49 17.89
CA LEU A 856 -32.33 -7.75 16.92
C LEU A 856 -33.19 -7.16 15.79
N VAL A 857 -34.14 -7.94 15.25
CA VAL A 857 -35.10 -7.46 14.23
C VAL A 857 -35.92 -6.30 14.77
N ALA A 858 -36.40 -6.37 16.02
CA ALA A 858 -37.15 -5.29 16.66
C ALA A 858 -36.32 -3.99 16.78
N LYS A 859 -34.99 -4.09 16.93
CA LYS A 859 -34.09 -2.93 16.90
C LYS A 859 -33.91 -2.38 15.50
N LEU A 860 -33.69 -3.24 14.50
CA LEU A 860 -33.55 -2.81 13.11
C LEU A 860 -34.79 -2.06 12.61
N ASP A 861 -35.99 -2.55 12.91
CA ASP A 861 -37.25 -1.92 12.48
C ASP A 861 -37.39 -0.48 13.01
N ARG A 862 -36.81 -0.19 14.20
CA ARG A 862 -36.80 1.14 14.84
C ARG A 862 -35.64 2.03 14.39
N CYS A 863 -34.68 1.53 13.62
CA CYS A 863 -33.57 2.34 13.11
C CYS A 863 -34.03 3.28 11.98
N THR A 864 -33.50 4.50 11.96
CA THR A 864 -33.64 5.48 10.86
C THR A 864 -32.26 5.70 10.20
N THR A 865 -32.21 6.35 9.05
CA THR A 865 -30.95 6.73 8.38
C THR A 865 -30.33 8.02 8.91
N GLU A 866 -30.81 8.52 10.07
CA GLU A 866 -30.24 9.69 10.72
C GLU A 866 -28.85 9.35 11.28
N ALA A 867 -27.96 10.35 11.33
CA ALA A 867 -26.56 10.14 11.72
C ALA A 867 -26.40 9.46 13.09
N GLY A 868 -27.28 9.74 14.06
CA GLY A 868 -27.24 9.14 15.39
C GLY A 868 -27.62 7.66 15.47
N HIS A 869 -28.07 7.05 14.36
CA HIS A 869 -28.42 5.62 14.30
C HIS A 869 -27.37 4.78 13.57
N PHE A 870 -26.31 5.40 13.04
CA PHE A 870 -25.30 4.71 12.25
C PHE A 870 -24.66 3.53 12.99
N SER A 871 -24.16 3.73 14.22
CA SER A 871 -23.53 2.66 15.01
C SER A 871 -24.49 1.52 15.31
N HIS A 872 -25.76 1.83 15.62
CA HIS A 872 -26.82 0.85 15.83
C HIS A 872 -27.09 0.01 14.58
N ILE A 873 -27.17 0.64 13.40
CA ILE A 873 -27.37 -0.05 12.12
C ILE A 873 -26.21 -0.99 11.83
N ARG A 874 -24.96 -0.52 12.01
CA ARG A 874 -23.77 -1.34 11.84
C ARG A 874 -23.79 -2.54 12.77
N ALA A 875 -24.04 -2.33 14.06
CA ALA A 875 -24.07 -3.41 15.04
C ALA A 875 -25.18 -4.44 14.72
N VAL A 876 -26.40 -3.98 14.44
CA VAL A 876 -27.55 -4.89 14.25
C VAL A 876 -27.45 -5.68 12.95
N THR A 877 -27.03 -5.07 11.86
CA THR A 877 -26.84 -5.75 10.57
C THR A 877 -25.68 -6.73 10.62
N THR A 878 -24.59 -6.39 11.32
CA THR A 878 -23.47 -7.30 11.55
C THR A 878 -23.89 -8.50 12.39
N ALA A 879 -24.62 -8.28 13.49
CA ALA A 879 -25.11 -9.34 14.36
C ALA A 879 -26.07 -10.30 13.62
N LEU A 880 -27.05 -9.75 12.91
CA LEU A 880 -27.94 -10.53 12.04
C LEU A 880 -27.17 -11.35 11.00
N GLY A 881 -26.21 -10.72 10.31
CA GLY A 881 -25.41 -11.39 9.29
C GLY A 881 -24.47 -12.46 9.84
N ARG A 882 -23.96 -12.32 11.08
CA ARG A 882 -23.16 -13.35 11.77
C ARG A 882 -24.02 -14.56 12.17
N ILE A 883 -25.25 -14.33 12.64
CA ILE A 883 -26.21 -15.41 12.97
C ILE A 883 -26.70 -16.11 11.70
N GLY A 884 -26.97 -15.37 10.62
CA GLY A 884 -27.35 -15.91 9.32
C GLY A 884 -28.73 -16.57 9.27
N ASP A 885 -29.65 -16.21 10.18
CA ASP A 885 -30.99 -16.83 10.24
C ASP A 885 -31.95 -16.24 9.18
N PRO A 886 -32.61 -17.08 8.35
CA PRO A 886 -33.59 -16.63 7.36
C PRO A 886 -34.78 -15.83 7.89
N ALA A 887 -35.13 -15.96 9.17
CA ALA A 887 -36.18 -15.17 9.79
C ALA A 887 -35.88 -13.66 9.80
N ALA A 888 -34.61 -13.26 9.71
CA ALA A 888 -34.21 -11.86 9.64
C ALA A 888 -34.35 -11.24 8.24
N ALA A 889 -34.29 -12.05 7.18
CA ALA A 889 -34.23 -11.57 5.80
C ALA A 889 -35.38 -10.61 5.42
N PRO A 890 -36.66 -10.85 5.79
CA PRO A 890 -37.75 -9.92 5.47
C PRO A 890 -37.57 -8.53 6.10
N ALA A 891 -37.03 -8.45 7.32
CA ALA A 891 -36.82 -7.16 7.99
C ALA A 891 -35.69 -6.36 7.33
N ILE A 892 -34.58 -7.03 6.99
CA ILE A 892 -33.45 -6.41 6.29
C ILE A 892 -33.87 -5.94 4.89
N HIS A 893 -34.65 -6.77 4.17
CA HIS A 893 -35.19 -6.39 2.86
C HIS A 893 -36.10 -5.16 2.95
N ARG A 894 -37.02 -5.10 3.94
CA ARG A 894 -37.84 -3.91 4.18
C ARG A 894 -37.00 -2.68 4.50
N PHE A 895 -35.93 -2.82 5.27
CA PHE A 895 -35.02 -1.72 5.59
C PHE A 895 -34.34 -1.18 4.32
N LEU A 896 -33.76 -2.05 3.50
CA LEU A 896 -33.12 -1.68 2.23
C LEU A 896 -34.09 -1.03 1.23
N SER A 897 -35.36 -1.41 1.28
CA SER A 897 -36.40 -0.88 0.38
C SER A 897 -36.94 0.51 0.79
N ARG A 898 -36.48 1.08 1.91
CA ARG A 898 -36.89 2.42 2.33
C ARG A 898 -36.26 3.49 1.42
N PRO A 899 -36.98 4.59 1.12
CA PRO A 899 -36.41 5.69 0.35
C PRO A 899 -35.11 6.22 0.96
N GLY A 900 -34.06 6.33 0.15
CA GLY A 900 -32.75 6.89 0.56
C GLY A 900 -31.78 5.90 1.20
N VAL A 901 -32.16 4.64 1.44
CA VAL A 901 -31.25 3.62 1.99
C VAL A 901 -30.33 3.03 0.93
N ALA A 902 -30.85 2.74 -0.27
CA ALA A 902 -30.09 2.14 -1.36
C ALA A 902 -29.79 3.11 -2.52
N GLY A 903 -28.84 2.77 -3.38
CA GLY A 903 -28.47 3.50 -4.59
C GLY A 903 -27.24 4.41 -4.47
N HIS A 904 -26.28 4.08 -3.60
CA HIS A 904 -25.11 4.92 -3.28
C HIS A 904 -23.78 4.44 -3.88
N ALA A 905 -23.81 3.44 -4.78
CA ALA A 905 -22.65 3.05 -5.57
C ALA A 905 -22.20 4.20 -6.49
N ASP A 906 -20.89 4.35 -6.66
CA ASP A 906 -20.27 5.41 -7.46
C ASP A 906 -19.16 4.85 -8.33
N ALA A 907 -19.47 4.53 -9.58
CA ALA A 907 -18.47 4.12 -10.58
C ALA A 907 -17.84 5.32 -11.31
N GLU A 908 -18.46 6.51 -11.24
CA GLU A 908 -18.06 7.68 -12.03
C GLU A 908 -16.99 8.53 -11.34
N GLY A 909 -16.78 8.36 -10.04
CA GLY A 909 -15.82 9.16 -9.28
C GLY A 909 -16.36 10.57 -8.99
N LYS A 910 -17.48 10.65 -8.28
CA LYS A 910 -18.08 11.92 -7.88
C LYS A 910 -17.29 12.52 -6.72
N THR A 911 -17.00 13.82 -6.79
CA THR A 911 -16.25 14.51 -5.71
C THR A 911 -17.01 14.50 -4.39
N GLU A 912 -18.34 14.43 -4.44
CA GLU A 912 -19.22 14.32 -3.29
C GLU A 912 -19.01 13.01 -2.51
N SER A 913 -18.50 11.97 -3.17
CA SER A 913 -18.14 10.69 -2.55
C SER A 913 -16.90 10.80 -1.65
N LEU A 914 -16.22 11.94 -1.64
CA LEU A 914 -15.17 12.24 -0.69
C LEU A 914 -15.71 12.72 0.68
N HIS A 915 -17.00 12.97 0.81
CA HIS A 915 -17.60 13.45 2.07
C HIS A 915 -18.11 12.30 2.94
N SER A 916 -17.97 12.46 4.26
CA SER A 916 -18.40 11.48 5.27
C SER A 916 -19.85 11.04 5.08
N ASP A 917 -20.76 11.96 4.78
CA ASP A 917 -22.19 11.63 4.61
C ASP A 917 -22.44 10.69 3.42
N SER A 918 -21.67 10.83 2.34
CA SER A 918 -21.78 9.94 1.17
C SER A 918 -21.19 8.56 1.47
N PHE A 919 -20.05 8.54 2.16
CA PHE A 919 -19.42 7.31 2.65
C PHE A 919 -20.38 6.53 3.56
N VAL A 920 -20.98 7.20 4.56
CA VAL A 920 -21.91 6.63 5.53
C VAL A 920 -23.12 5.98 4.85
N ARG A 921 -23.71 6.63 3.85
CA ARG A 921 -24.85 6.06 3.11
C ARG A 921 -24.46 4.78 2.38
N SER A 922 -23.30 4.79 1.72
CA SER A 922 -22.76 3.60 1.03
C SER A 922 -22.46 2.47 2.01
N PHE A 923 -21.89 2.82 3.18
CA PHE A 923 -21.55 1.87 4.24
C PHE A 923 -22.80 1.18 4.80
N VAL A 924 -23.85 1.95 5.12
CA VAL A 924 -25.12 1.42 5.62
C VAL A 924 -25.76 0.48 4.59
N GLU A 925 -25.79 0.89 3.32
CA GLU A 925 -26.30 0.07 2.22
C GLU A 925 -25.56 -1.26 2.10
N LEU A 926 -24.22 -1.23 2.08
CA LEU A 926 -23.37 -2.42 1.95
C LEU A 926 -23.54 -3.39 3.12
N HIS A 927 -23.53 -2.91 4.36
CA HIS A 927 -23.70 -3.78 5.53
C HIS A 927 -25.09 -4.44 5.57
N ALA A 928 -26.15 -3.69 5.26
CA ALA A 928 -27.50 -4.25 5.20
C ALA A 928 -27.66 -5.24 4.03
N ALA A 929 -27.11 -4.93 2.85
CA ALA A 929 -27.12 -5.84 1.71
C ALA A 929 -26.35 -7.14 1.99
N ALA A 930 -25.18 -7.04 2.63
CA ALA A 930 -24.40 -8.20 3.04
C ALA A 930 -25.13 -9.07 4.08
N ALA A 931 -25.77 -8.45 5.07
CA ALA A 931 -26.60 -9.17 6.04
C ALA A 931 -27.78 -9.89 5.36
N LEU A 932 -28.44 -9.26 4.39
CA LEU A 932 -29.52 -9.88 3.63
C LEU A 932 -29.05 -11.12 2.86
N VAL A 933 -27.89 -11.03 2.19
CA VAL A 933 -27.29 -12.16 1.48
C VAL A 933 -26.97 -13.30 2.43
N ARG A 934 -26.35 -13.01 3.59
CA ARG A 934 -25.99 -14.01 4.60
C ARG A 934 -27.21 -14.68 5.25
N CYS A 935 -28.33 -13.95 5.41
CA CYS A 935 -29.58 -14.49 5.94
C CYS A 935 -30.46 -15.18 4.87
N GLY A 936 -30.16 -15.04 3.57
CA GLY A 936 -30.95 -15.64 2.48
C GLY A 936 -31.74 -14.63 1.66
N ASP A 937 -31.10 -14.10 0.63
CA ASP A 937 -31.63 -13.07 -0.28
C ASP A 937 -32.52 -13.66 -1.39
N ARG A 938 -33.77 -14.02 -1.04
CA ARG A 938 -34.71 -14.71 -1.96
C ARG A 938 -35.07 -13.90 -3.22
N GLU A 939 -35.10 -12.57 -3.10
CA GLU A 939 -35.47 -11.68 -4.21
C GLU A 939 -34.25 -11.09 -4.94
N GLY A 940 -33.04 -11.49 -4.54
CA GLY A 940 -31.78 -11.03 -5.10
C GLY A 940 -31.50 -9.53 -4.92
N LEU A 941 -32.14 -8.85 -3.96
CA LEU A 941 -31.96 -7.41 -3.75
C LEU A 941 -30.55 -7.11 -3.23
N GLY A 942 -30.11 -7.82 -2.20
CA GLY A 942 -28.78 -7.67 -1.62
C GLY A 942 -27.70 -8.00 -2.64
N ALA A 943 -27.84 -9.10 -3.37
CA ALA A 943 -26.90 -9.49 -4.41
C ALA A 943 -26.81 -8.46 -5.54
N ARG A 944 -27.94 -7.87 -5.97
CA ARG A 944 -27.94 -6.78 -6.97
C ARG A 944 -27.22 -5.53 -6.47
N ILE A 945 -27.46 -5.12 -5.22
CA ILE A 945 -26.81 -3.96 -4.60
C ILE A 945 -25.29 -4.20 -4.55
N LEU A 946 -24.85 -5.32 -3.97
CA LEU A 946 -23.42 -5.66 -3.86
C LEU A 946 -22.76 -5.73 -5.24
N SER A 947 -23.42 -6.32 -6.24
CA SER A 947 -22.91 -6.38 -7.61
C SER A 947 -22.71 -5.00 -8.23
N GLY A 948 -23.53 -4.01 -7.86
CA GLY A 948 -23.38 -2.62 -8.29
C GLY A 948 -22.11 -1.94 -7.76
N TYR A 949 -21.56 -2.42 -6.63
CA TYR A 949 -20.32 -1.91 -6.06
C TYR A 949 -19.05 -2.51 -6.68
N LEU A 950 -19.14 -3.57 -7.51
CA LEU A 950 -17.97 -4.18 -8.13
C LEU A 950 -17.28 -3.30 -9.18
N ASP A 951 -17.96 -2.24 -9.62
CA ASP A 951 -17.46 -1.21 -10.53
C ASP A 951 -17.18 0.13 -9.80
N ASP A 952 -17.38 0.20 -8.48
CA ASP A 952 -17.18 1.43 -7.70
C ASP A 952 -15.71 1.87 -7.71
N TRP A 953 -15.45 3.17 -7.70
CA TRP A 953 -14.07 3.66 -7.65
C TRP A 953 -13.41 3.41 -6.29
N ARG A 954 -14.20 3.27 -5.21
CA ARG A 954 -13.73 3.00 -3.84
C ARG A 954 -13.41 1.52 -3.69
N GLY A 955 -12.12 1.18 -3.75
CA GLY A 955 -11.66 -0.22 -3.77
C GLY A 955 -12.06 -1.06 -2.56
N ILE A 956 -12.15 -0.42 -1.38
CA ILE A 956 -12.64 -1.07 -0.15
C ILE A 956 -14.06 -1.63 -0.30
N PHE A 957 -14.93 -0.95 -1.06
CA PHE A 957 -16.32 -1.37 -1.25
C PHE A 957 -16.41 -2.45 -2.30
N VAL A 958 -15.61 -2.36 -3.36
CA VAL A 958 -15.42 -3.44 -4.35
C VAL A 958 -15.01 -4.73 -3.65
N ARG A 959 -14.01 -4.64 -2.76
CA ARG A 959 -13.49 -5.81 -2.04
C ARG A 959 -14.51 -6.41 -1.08
N PHE A 960 -15.15 -5.59 -0.25
CA PHE A 960 -16.16 -6.07 0.68
C PHE A 960 -17.33 -6.73 -0.07
N ALA A 961 -17.88 -6.07 -1.09
CA ALA A 961 -18.99 -6.60 -1.86
C ALA A 961 -18.62 -7.91 -2.57
N GLY A 962 -17.45 -7.94 -3.21
CA GLY A 962 -16.93 -9.13 -3.89
C GLY A 962 -16.73 -10.32 -2.96
N HIS A 963 -16.12 -10.10 -1.80
CA HIS A 963 -15.91 -11.15 -0.79
C HIS A 963 -17.23 -11.73 -0.26
N VAL A 964 -18.23 -10.88 -0.03
CA VAL A 964 -19.56 -11.33 0.42
C VAL A 964 -20.23 -12.17 -0.68
N LEU A 965 -20.17 -11.74 -1.94
CA LEU A 965 -20.75 -12.45 -3.07
C LEU A 965 -20.05 -13.80 -3.32
N GLU A 966 -18.72 -13.84 -3.31
CA GLU A 966 -17.92 -15.06 -3.49
C GLU A 966 -18.29 -16.12 -2.42
N LYS A 967 -18.36 -15.72 -1.14
CA LYS A 967 -18.79 -16.61 -0.06
C LYS A 967 -20.24 -17.06 -0.18
N ALA A 968 -21.13 -16.21 -0.69
CA ALA A 968 -22.53 -16.57 -0.87
C ALA A 968 -22.75 -17.63 -1.96
N VAL A 969 -21.95 -17.62 -3.03
CA VAL A 969 -21.97 -18.66 -4.08
C VAL A 969 -21.54 -20.03 -3.53
N LEU A 970 -20.71 -20.05 -2.48
CA LEU A 970 -20.27 -21.27 -1.79
C LEU A 970 -21.24 -21.77 -0.72
N LEU A 971 -22.27 -21.00 -0.36
CA LEU A 971 -23.33 -21.49 0.52
C LEU A 971 -24.25 -22.41 -0.29
N PRO A 972 -24.62 -23.60 0.21
CA PRO A 972 -25.57 -24.47 -0.49
C PRO A 972 -26.90 -23.71 -0.61
N VAL A 973 -27.19 -23.23 -1.83
CA VAL A 973 -28.51 -22.72 -2.18
C VAL A 973 -29.46 -23.88 -1.98
N GLN A 974 -30.26 -23.85 -0.90
CA GLN A 974 -31.36 -24.78 -0.80
C GLN A 974 -32.25 -24.53 -2.02
N PRO A 975 -32.49 -25.54 -2.86
CA PRO A 975 -33.35 -25.36 -4.01
C PRO A 975 -34.71 -24.86 -3.51
N PRO A 976 -35.37 -23.96 -4.25
CA PRO A 976 -36.71 -23.52 -3.87
C PRO A 976 -37.59 -24.76 -3.68
N PRO A 977 -38.45 -24.79 -2.65
CA PRO A 977 -39.38 -25.91 -2.49
C PRO A 977 -40.16 -26.06 -3.80
N PRO A 978 -40.34 -27.30 -4.30
CA PRO A 978 -41.01 -27.51 -5.57
C PRO A 978 -42.39 -26.87 -5.54
N VAL A 979 -42.63 -25.95 -6.48
CA VAL A 979 -43.93 -25.32 -6.66
C VAL A 979 -44.89 -26.42 -7.12
N GLY A 980 -45.79 -26.82 -6.22
CA GLY A 980 -46.86 -27.78 -6.51
C GLY A 980 -46.73 -29.08 -5.71
N SER A 981 -47.20 -29.06 -4.47
CA SER A 981 -47.72 -30.27 -3.82
C SER A 981 -48.94 -29.86 -3.01
N PRO A 982 -50.14 -30.44 -3.28
CA PRO A 982 -51.36 -30.06 -2.59
C PRO A 982 -51.32 -30.50 -1.11
N CYS A 983 -52.04 -29.73 -0.30
CA CYS A 983 -52.25 -29.91 1.14
C CYS A 983 -52.42 -31.39 1.56
N PRO A 984 -51.88 -31.82 2.72
CA PRO A 984 -51.96 -33.21 3.16
C PRO A 984 -53.39 -33.58 3.54
N SER A 985 -53.94 -34.59 2.87
CA SER A 985 -55.17 -35.26 3.31
C SER A 985 -54.84 -36.28 4.41
N SER A 986 -55.81 -36.44 5.31
CA SER A 986 -55.80 -37.19 6.57
C SER A 986 -55.29 -38.64 6.45
N PRO A 987 -54.80 -39.27 7.55
CA PRO A 987 -54.10 -40.55 7.49
C PRO A 987 -55.07 -41.72 7.21
N PRO A 988 -54.67 -42.75 6.43
CA PRO A 988 -55.55 -43.87 6.14
C PRO A 988 -55.49 -44.96 7.23
N VAL A 989 -56.67 -45.42 7.62
CA VAL A 989 -56.97 -46.55 8.51
C VAL A 989 -56.70 -47.89 7.78
N PRO A 990 -56.30 -48.98 8.48
CA PRO A 990 -55.90 -50.23 7.81
C PRO A 990 -57.07 -51.03 7.21
N LYS A 991 -56.72 -51.71 6.11
CA LYS A 991 -57.53 -52.49 5.18
C LYS A 991 -58.61 -53.39 5.79
N ARG A 992 -59.77 -53.43 5.12
CA ARG A 992 -60.66 -54.59 5.07
C ARG A 992 -61.05 -54.88 3.62
N GLU A 993 -60.97 -56.16 3.26
CA GLU A 993 -61.29 -56.71 1.95
C GLU A 993 -62.78 -56.61 1.61
N LEU A 994 -63.09 -56.48 0.31
CA LEU A 994 -63.98 -57.32 -0.51
C LEU A 994 -64.69 -56.51 -1.59
N GLY A 995 -64.48 -56.92 -2.85
CA GLY A 995 -65.55 -57.31 -3.77
C GLY A 995 -66.50 -56.25 -4.37
N ASN A 996 -66.49 -56.25 -5.71
CA ASN A 996 -67.59 -56.06 -6.65
C ASN A 996 -68.14 -54.65 -7.00
N GLU A 997 -68.06 -54.42 -8.32
CA GLU A 997 -69.10 -53.97 -9.25
C GLU A 997 -69.58 -52.50 -9.29
N ALA A 998 -69.60 -52.03 -10.56
CA ALA A 998 -70.49 -51.06 -11.19
C ALA A 998 -70.48 -49.61 -10.67
N ASP A 999 -69.82 -48.69 -11.37
CA ASP A 999 -70.31 -47.92 -12.54
C ASP A 999 -69.22 -46.93 -13.00
#